data_AF-A0A8C5HI92-F1
#
_entry.id   AF-A0A8C5HI92-F1
#
_cell.length_a   1.000
_cell.length_b   1.000
_cell.length_c   1.000
_cell.angle_alpha   90.00
_cell.angle_beta   90.00
_cell.angle_gamma   90.00
#
_symmetry.space_group_name_H-M   'P 1'
#
loop_
_entity.id
_entity.type
_entity.pdbx_description
1 polymer ?
#
loop_
_entity_poly.entity_id
_entity_poly.type
_entity_poly.pdbx_seq_one_letter_code
_entity_poly.pdbx_strand_id
1 'polypeptide(L)'
;SIGGSSTLTLTGSASHPELVPGGAEVPLCVKGCAENPAVVMSWFLNVNLISLSVPVMEVECIREGCQSETLRKMASSVPEGRCLTVVFKGNRKSLDLLCQSQEEAQHWARGIRTLKERVKNMTQKEKLDQYPCNCSRADKNHDDKMSYDEVQVLLQMINIDLSDQYARSLFQKCDQSGDGRLDHEEIEAFCRELLRRPELDAVFIRYSANGCVLSTVDLRDFLKDQGEDASLIHAQSLILTYELNEWAQKNQFMTPNGFTMYMLSKENCMFNPDHGRVYQDMKHPLSHYYISSSHNTYLTKDQLTGDSSVEPYIRALINGCRCVELDCWDGDKGEPVIYHGHTLTSKVPFVQVIQTIKEYAFKASPYPLILSLENHCSVDQQAVMARLLRSILGDELLTKPLSGLDSRYLPSPEDLKGKILVKGKKEKLVEGQSCSSSDLSSSDEESNQCQGRPGVSKLSPELSELVVYTISVPFRGFEQAARSPATYMSSFSESEALRHVKDSGMYFVRHNSHHLSRIYPSGQRLQSSNYNPQEMWNGGCQIVALNFQTPGEQMDLNQGRFLQNGQCGYVLKPTFMCQPDTTFNPENVGGGPSHNPLLLTVQVISAQQLPKSELDKPSSIVDPQVWVEVHGAPIDNDKKKTQYIDNNGFNPRWDCTFTFTVHVPDLALVRFMVEDHDFTSSNDFLGQFTLPFTSLRTGYRHVRLLKLDGSSISPASLFVHVKITPCQSSPSKSPTKSTSKKP
;
A
#
# COMPACT_ATOMS: atom_id res chain seq x y z
N SER A 1 -14.35 23.09 -38.58
CA SER A 1 -13.97 22.71 -39.95
C SER A 1 -12.49 22.97 -40.12
N ILE A 2 -11.84 22.19 -40.99
CA ILE A 2 -10.39 22.09 -41.25
C ILE A 2 -9.74 20.95 -40.46
N GLY A 3 -9.46 19.87 -41.20
CA GLY A 3 -8.57 18.81 -40.78
C GLY A 3 -7.12 19.30 -40.76
N GLY A 4 -6.36 18.76 -39.83
CA GLY A 4 -4.96 19.08 -39.58
C GLY A 4 -4.58 18.56 -38.20
N SER A 5 -3.62 17.63 -38.17
CA SER A 5 -2.92 17.19 -36.95
C SER A 5 -2.60 18.40 -36.08
N SER A 6 -3.24 18.49 -34.91
CA SER A 6 -3.08 19.60 -33.99
C SER A 6 -2.45 19.09 -32.70
N THR A 7 -1.13 19.25 -32.62
CA THR A 7 -0.36 19.17 -31.37
C THR A 7 -0.78 20.32 -30.47
N LEU A 8 -1.42 20.04 -29.34
CA LEU A 8 -1.71 21.05 -28.31
C LEU A 8 -0.40 21.40 -27.59
N THR A 9 0.30 22.40 -28.12
CA THR A 9 1.55 22.91 -27.54
C THR A 9 1.20 24.12 -26.69
N LEU A 10 1.18 23.97 -25.37
CA LEU A 10 1.16 25.11 -24.46
C LEU A 10 2.61 25.56 -24.25
N THR A 11 3.03 26.62 -24.93
CA THR A 11 4.32 27.28 -24.70
C THR A 11 4.13 28.45 -23.74
N GLY A 12 4.67 28.36 -22.53
CA GLY A 12 4.83 29.50 -21.63
C GLY A 12 6.27 30.01 -21.68
N SER A 13 6.47 31.31 -21.96
CA SER A 13 7.78 31.97 -21.94
C SER A 13 7.97 32.74 -20.65
N ALA A 14 8.73 32.23 -19.68
CA ALA A 14 9.10 33.02 -18.51
C ALA A 14 10.15 34.05 -18.95
N SER A 15 10.00 35.31 -18.55
CA SER A 15 10.98 36.37 -18.82
C SER A 15 11.36 37.11 -17.54
N HIS A 16 12.60 36.86 -17.09
CA HIS A 16 13.61 37.65 -16.32
C HIS A 16 13.25 38.87 -15.41
N PRO A 17 14.15 39.31 -14.49
CA PRO A 17 15.33 38.65 -13.90
C PRO A 17 15.41 38.78 -12.35
N GLU A 18 15.61 37.68 -11.64
CA GLU A 18 16.65 37.58 -10.60
C GLU A 18 16.73 36.14 -10.07
N LEU A 19 17.91 35.56 -10.33
CA LEU A 19 18.59 34.57 -9.51
C LEU A 19 18.05 33.13 -9.45
N VAL A 20 18.87 32.27 -10.06
CA VAL A 20 19.35 31.03 -9.43
C VAL A 20 20.87 31.06 -9.62
N PRO A 21 21.70 30.49 -8.73
CA PRO A 21 23.03 30.05 -9.14
C PRO A 21 22.82 28.77 -9.98
N GLY A 22 22.42 28.94 -11.25
CA GLY A 22 22.07 27.84 -12.18
C GLY A 22 20.60 27.82 -12.65
N GLY A 23 20.06 28.98 -13.02
CA GLY A 23 18.63 29.18 -13.29
C GLY A 23 18.31 28.94 -14.72
N ALA A 24 17.99 27.69 -15.02
CA ALA A 24 17.41 27.40 -16.31
C ALA A 24 15.99 27.95 -16.33
N GLU A 25 15.69 28.85 -17.27
CA GLU A 25 14.34 28.96 -17.80
C GLU A 25 13.98 27.60 -18.40
N VAL A 26 12.99 26.93 -17.81
CA VAL A 26 12.59 25.58 -18.21
C VAL A 26 11.22 25.69 -18.87
N PRO A 27 11.10 25.60 -20.21
CA PRO A 27 9.79 25.49 -20.84
C PRO A 27 9.15 24.17 -20.39
N LEU A 28 8.08 24.25 -19.63
CA LEU A 28 7.23 23.11 -19.31
C LEU A 28 6.37 22.80 -20.55
N CYS A 29 6.47 21.59 -21.07
CA CYS A 29 5.68 21.13 -22.19
C CYS A 29 4.92 19.87 -21.79
N VAL A 30 3.60 19.93 -21.88
CA VAL A 30 2.77 18.72 -21.86
C VAL A 30 2.68 18.23 -23.29
N LYS A 31 3.40 17.15 -23.62
CA LYS A 31 3.18 16.45 -24.87
C LYS A 31 2.05 15.45 -24.68
N GLY A 32 0.94 15.70 -25.34
CA GLY A 32 -0.17 14.76 -25.49
C GLY A 32 -0.76 14.94 -26.89
N CYS A 33 -0.95 13.85 -27.62
CA CYS A 33 -1.69 13.91 -28.88
C CYS A 33 -3.17 13.97 -28.54
N ALA A 34 -3.98 14.73 -29.31
CA ALA A 34 -5.43 14.79 -29.10
C ALA A 34 -6.09 13.39 -29.16
N GLU A 35 -5.40 12.43 -29.79
CA GLU A 35 -5.77 11.03 -29.97
C GLU A 35 -4.91 10.04 -29.14
N ASN A 36 -3.91 10.52 -28.38
CA ASN A 36 -2.95 9.65 -27.68
C ASN A 36 -2.55 10.22 -26.29
N PRO A 37 -3.11 9.68 -25.18
CA PRO A 37 -2.91 10.25 -23.85
C PRO A 37 -1.93 9.47 -22.95
N ALA A 38 -0.83 8.97 -23.50
CA ALA A 38 0.41 8.80 -22.72
C ALA A 38 0.97 10.19 -22.35
N VAL A 39 0.26 10.90 -21.48
CA VAL A 39 0.59 12.28 -21.13
C VAL A 39 1.78 12.27 -20.20
N VAL A 40 2.93 12.64 -20.74
CA VAL A 40 4.18 12.79 -20.00
C VAL A 40 4.43 14.27 -19.83
N MET A 41 4.54 14.71 -18.58
CA MET A 41 4.99 16.06 -18.28
C MET A 41 6.48 16.12 -18.55
N SER A 42 6.89 16.90 -19.55
CA SER A 42 8.29 17.00 -19.96
C SER A 42 8.79 18.42 -19.75
N TRP A 43 10.01 18.58 -19.26
CA TRP A 43 10.62 19.90 -19.10
C TRP A 43 12.09 19.87 -19.53
N PHE A 44 12.50 20.94 -20.22
CA PHE A 44 13.81 21.05 -20.85
C PHE A 44 14.73 21.95 -20.03
N LEU A 45 15.73 21.37 -19.37
CA LEU A 45 16.79 22.17 -18.74
C LEU A 45 17.74 22.66 -19.84
N ASN A 46 17.65 23.96 -20.14
CA ASN A 46 18.36 24.64 -21.23
C ASN A 46 19.90 24.69 -21.11
N VAL A 47 20.49 23.90 -20.21
CA VAL A 47 21.94 23.90 -19.96
C VAL A 47 22.61 22.58 -20.36
N ASN A 48 21.90 21.47 -20.60
CA ASN A 48 22.54 20.18 -20.95
C ASN A 48 21.74 19.21 -21.85
N LEU A 49 20.68 19.65 -22.56
CA LEU A 49 19.85 18.74 -23.40
C LEU A 49 19.27 17.53 -22.63
N ILE A 50 19.09 17.64 -21.31
CA ILE A 50 18.43 16.60 -20.50
C ILE A 50 16.93 16.92 -20.47
N SER A 51 16.12 16.08 -21.11
CA SER A 51 14.67 16.07 -20.92
C SER A 51 14.34 15.24 -19.68
N LEU A 52 13.75 15.87 -18.66
CA LEU A 52 13.10 15.14 -17.59
C LEU A 52 11.62 14.99 -17.95
N SER A 53 11.15 13.75 -17.93
CA SER A 53 9.81 13.39 -18.37
C SER A 53 9.15 12.53 -17.30
N VAL A 54 8.08 13.01 -16.67
CA VAL A 54 7.37 12.28 -15.60
C VAL A 54 5.98 11.87 -16.08
N PRO A 55 5.63 10.57 -16.02
CA PRO A 55 4.28 10.12 -16.31
C PRO A 55 3.29 10.77 -15.33
N VAL A 56 2.15 11.28 -15.81
CA VAL A 56 1.10 11.86 -14.95
C VAL A 56 0.63 10.87 -13.86
N MET A 57 0.75 9.57 -14.10
CA MET A 57 0.41 8.51 -13.13
C MET A 57 1.30 8.48 -11.88
N GLU A 58 2.52 9.01 -11.97
CA GLU A 58 3.46 9.13 -10.85
C GLU A 58 3.20 10.37 -9.98
N VAL A 59 2.28 11.25 -10.38
CA VAL A 59 1.89 12.42 -9.58
C VAL A 59 0.91 11.98 -8.48
N GLU A 60 1.32 12.12 -7.23
CA GLU A 60 0.50 11.84 -6.04
C GLU A 60 -0.52 12.96 -5.82
N CYS A 61 -0.10 14.21 -5.76
CA CYS A 61 -1.01 15.35 -5.64
C CYS A 61 -0.37 16.66 -6.11
N ILE A 62 -1.17 17.71 -6.16
CA ILE A 62 -0.72 19.06 -6.49
C ILE A 62 -1.19 19.99 -5.38
N ARG A 63 -0.23 20.74 -4.85
CA ARG A 63 -0.44 21.74 -3.80
C ARG A 63 -0.32 23.12 -4.43
N GLU A 64 -1.35 23.93 -4.30
CA GLU A 64 -1.34 25.33 -4.76
C GLU A 64 -0.82 26.23 -3.65
N GLY A 65 -0.08 27.27 -4.01
CA GLY A 65 0.52 28.20 -3.05
C GLY A 65 1.86 27.72 -2.50
N CYS A 66 2.34 28.42 -1.48
CA CYS A 66 3.59 28.12 -0.80
C CYS A 66 3.39 27.01 0.24
N GLN A 67 2.95 25.82 -0.18
CA GLN A 67 2.62 24.72 0.74
C GLN A 67 3.76 23.74 0.98
N SER A 68 4.77 23.68 0.10
CA SER A 68 5.98 22.88 0.34
C SER A 68 6.93 23.56 1.32
N GLU A 69 7.84 22.79 1.91
CA GLU A 69 8.83 23.32 2.86
C GLU A 69 9.75 24.36 2.21
N THR A 70 10.18 24.13 0.97
CA THR A 70 11.00 25.06 0.19
C THR A 70 10.27 26.36 -0.07
N LEU A 71 9.03 26.29 -0.56
CA LEU A 71 8.24 27.47 -0.90
C LEU A 71 7.78 28.23 0.35
N ARG A 72 7.52 27.54 1.48
CA ARG A 72 7.26 28.19 2.78
C ARG A 72 8.43 29.03 3.25
N LYS A 73 9.67 28.53 3.10
CA LYS A 73 10.88 29.30 3.43
C LYS A 73 11.04 30.54 2.53
N MET A 74 10.45 30.51 1.33
CA MET A 74 10.48 31.61 0.36
C MET A 74 9.20 32.46 0.32
N ALA A 75 8.20 32.17 1.16
CA ALA A 75 6.87 32.80 1.08
C ALA A 75 6.90 34.33 1.25
N SER A 76 7.93 34.88 1.90
CA SER A 76 8.14 36.33 2.00
C SER A 76 8.64 36.99 0.71
N SER A 77 9.16 36.20 -0.24
CA SER A 77 9.81 36.66 -1.48
C SER A 77 9.05 36.31 -2.76
N VAL A 78 8.10 35.36 -2.71
CA VAL A 78 7.33 34.93 -3.89
C VAL A 78 5.81 35.09 -3.67
N PRO A 79 5.05 35.60 -4.66
CA PRO A 79 3.61 35.71 -4.54
C PRO A 79 2.95 34.33 -4.46
N GLU A 80 2.26 34.02 -3.36
CA GLU A 80 1.65 32.70 -3.12
C GLU A 80 0.76 32.23 -4.28
N GLY A 81 -0.03 33.12 -4.86
CA GLY A 81 -0.94 32.78 -5.97
C GLY A 81 -0.24 32.25 -7.22
N ARG A 82 1.08 32.41 -7.36
CA ARG A 82 1.88 31.93 -8.50
C ARG A 82 2.63 30.63 -8.23
N CYS A 83 2.58 30.12 -7.01
CA CYS A 83 3.35 28.97 -6.59
C CYS A 83 2.56 27.67 -6.75
N LEU A 84 3.23 26.60 -7.20
CA LEU A 84 2.65 25.28 -7.40
C LEU A 84 3.66 24.20 -7.01
N THR A 85 3.27 23.23 -6.20
CA THR A 85 4.10 22.05 -5.91
C THR A 85 3.45 20.80 -6.50
N VAL A 86 4.21 20.06 -7.32
CA VAL A 86 3.85 18.73 -7.81
C VAL A 86 4.49 17.69 -6.88
N VAL A 87 3.67 16.93 -6.17
CA VAL A 87 4.12 15.86 -5.28
C VAL A 87 4.05 14.54 -6.05
N PHE A 88 5.17 13.81 -6.09
CA PHE A 88 5.25 12.50 -6.75
C PHE A 88 5.04 11.38 -5.74
N LYS A 89 4.55 10.23 -6.23
CA LYS A 89 4.46 9.00 -5.44
C LYS A 89 5.85 8.48 -5.09
N GLY A 90 5.95 7.85 -3.92
CA GLY A 90 7.16 7.17 -3.48
C GLY A 90 8.18 8.06 -2.78
N ASN A 91 9.46 7.75 -2.95
CA ASN A 91 10.58 8.48 -2.33
C ASN A 91 11.14 9.63 -3.19
N ARG A 92 10.47 9.98 -4.30
CA ARG A 92 10.89 11.12 -5.13
C ARG A 92 10.61 12.44 -4.43
N LYS A 93 11.54 13.38 -4.59
CA LYS A 93 11.39 14.76 -4.10
C LYS A 93 10.28 15.47 -4.88
N SER A 94 9.44 16.23 -4.17
CA SER A 94 8.45 17.10 -4.80
C SER A 94 9.10 18.15 -5.70
N LEU A 95 8.40 18.54 -6.77
CA LEU A 95 8.82 19.60 -7.68
C LEU A 95 8.08 20.89 -7.32
N ASP A 96 8.84 21.92 -6.94
CA ASP A 96 8.32 23.26 -6.67
C ASP A 96 8.45 24.13 -7.92
N LEU A 97 7.35 24.76 -8.32
CA LEU A 97 7.23 25.58 -9.53
C LEU A 97 6.72 26.98 -9.17
N LEU A 98 7.25 27.98 -9.87
CA LEU A 98 6.79 29.37 -9.82
C LEU A 98 6.30 29.77 -11.22
N CYS A 99 5.00 30.03 -11.36
CA CYS A 99 4.38 30.43 -12.61
C CYS A 99 4.47 31.95 -12.83
N GLN A 100 4.29 32.40 -14.07
CA GLN A 100 4.38 33.83 -14.40
C GLN A 100 3.17 34.61 -13.86
N SER A 101 2.00 33.98 -13.81
CA SER A 101 0.77 34.55 -13.29
C SER A 101 0.02 33.57 -12.39
N GLN A 102 -0.89 34.11 -11.58
CA GLN A 102 -1.76 33.30 -10.73
C GLN A 102 -2.73 32.46 -11.56
N GLU A 103 -3.20 33.00 -12.67
CA GLU A 103 -4.08 32.29 -13.61
C GLU A 103 -3.35 31.09 -14.23
N GLU A 104 -2.07 31.24 -14.56
CA GLU A 104 -1.25 30.15 -15.11
C GLU A 104 -1.07 29.02 -14.08
N ALA A 105 -0.75 29.35 -12.83
CA ALA A 105 -0.65 28.36 -11.74
C ALA A 105 -1.97 27.58 -11.56
N GLN A 106 -3.11 28.28 -11.58
CA GLN A 106 -4.43 27.68 -11.51
C GLN A 106 -4.77 26.82 -12.74
N HIS A 107 -4.34 27.22 -13.93
CA HIS A 107 -4.50 26.41 -15.14
C HIS A 107 -3.69 25.13 -15.09
N TRP A 108 -2.42 25.18 -14.65
CA TRP A 108 -1.60 24.00 -14.45
C TRP A 108 -2.16 23.06 -13.38
N ALA A 109 -2.56 23.59 -12.23
CA ALA A 109 -3.16 22.81 -11.15
C ALA A 109 -4.42 22.08 -11.62
N ARG A 110 -5.33 22.79 -12.31
CA ARG A 110 -6.54 22.19 -12.88
C ARG A 110 -6.21 21.20 -13.98
N GLY A 111 -5.34 21.55 -14.91
CA GLY A 111 -4.97 20.70 -16.06
C GLY A 111 -4.39 19.37 -15.64
N ILE A 112 -3.42 19.35 -14.72
CA ILE A 112 -2.80 18.12 -14.23
C ILE A 112 -3.80 17.31 -13.38
N ARG A 113 -4.68 17.94 -12.57
CA ARG A 113 -5.75 17.22 -11.85
C ARG A 113 -6.72 16.56 -12.82
N THR A 114 -7.19 17.27 -13.83
CA THR A 114 -8.08 16.75 -14.88
C THR A 114 -7.42 15.61 -15.64
N LEU A 115 -6.14 15.74 -15.98
CA LEU A 115 -5.37 14.66 -16.61
C LEU A 115 -5.26 13.44 -15.71
N LYS A 116 -4.96 13.62 -14.42
CA LYS A 116 -4.90 12.54 -13.44
C LYS A 116 -6.25 11.83 -13.29
N GLU A 117 -7.35 12.58 -13.23
CA GLU A 117 -8.71 12.03 -13.19
C GLU A 117 -9.06 11.30 -14.49
N ARG A 118 -8.72 11.87 -15.65
CA ARG A 118 -8.93 11.25 -16.95
C ARG A 118 -8.16 9.94 -17.08
N VAL A 119 -6.86 9.90 -16.74
CA VAL A 119 -6.06 8.66 -16.79
C VAL A 119 -6.57 7.63 -15.77
N LYS A 120 -7.03 8.07 -14.58
CA LYS A 120 -7.66 7.20 -13.59
C LYS A 120 -8.97 6.58 -14.09
N ASN A 121 -9.72 7.32 -14.90
CA ASN A 121 -11.03 6.96 -15.44
C ASN A 121 -10.98 6.41 -16.87
N MET A 122 -9.81 6.39 -17.52
CA MET A 122 -9.65 5.83 -18.87
C MET A 122 -10.15 4.40 -18.90
N THR A 123 -10.96 4.13 -19.91
CA THR A 123 -11.38 2.78 -20.24
C THR A 123 -10.15 1.96 -20.63
N GLN A 124 -10.23 0.66 -20.40
CA GLN A 124 -9.14 -0.25 -20.76
C GLN A 124 -8.90 -0.27 -22.29
N LYS A 125 -9.91 0.15 -23.09
CA LYS A 125 -9.87 0.27 -24.54
C LYS A 125 -8.95 1.42 -24.93
N GLU A 126 -9.16 2.60 -24.34
CA GLU A 126 -8.30 3.77 -24.53
C GLU A 126 -6.85 3.52 -24.08
N LYS A 127 -6.63 2.66 -23.06
CA LYS A 127 -5.28 2.27 -22.62
C LYS A 127 -4.57 1.32 -23.59
N LEU A 128 -5.33 0.49 -24.30
CA LEU A 128 -4.80 -0.42 -25.30
C LEU A 128 -4.50 0.32 -26.61
N ASP A 129 -5.38 1.24 -27.01
CA ASP A 129 -5.21 2.12 -28.18
C ASP A 129 -4.03 3.11 -28.03
N GLN A 130 -3.55 3.33 -26.79
CA GLN A 130 -2.35 4.14 -26.49
C GLN A 130 -1.02 3.46 -26.84
N TYR A 131 -1.05 2.16 -27.17
CA TYR A 131 0.15 1.38 -27.42
C TYR A 131 0.50 1.39 -28.92
N PRO A 132 1.19 2.45 -29.36
CA PRO A 132 2.56 2.30 -29.86
C PRO A 132 3.50 3.42 -29.37
N CYS A 133 3.45 3.76 -28.07
CA CYS A 133 4.23 4.86 -27.49
C CYS A 133 5.77 4.70 -27.54
N ASN A 134 6.27 3.48 -27.81
CA ASN A 134 7.69 3.19 -27.96
C ASN A 134 8.14 3.07 -29.43
N CYS A 135 7.22 2.94 -30.40
CA CYS A 135 7.59 2.79 -31.81
C CYS A 135 8.32 4.03 -32.33
N SER A 136 7.84 5.23 -31.98
CA SER A 136 8.51 6.51 -32.31
C SER A 136 9.86 6.72 -31.60
N ARG A 137 10.17 5.92 -30.56
CA ARG A 137 11.47 5.93 -29.88
C ARG A 137 12.44 4.90 -30.47
N ALA A 138 11.91 3.85 -31.09
CA ALA A 138 12.67 2.80 -31.75
C ALA A 138 13.02 3.16 -33.20
N ASP A 139 12.21 3.99 -33.85
CA ASP A 139 12.52 4.64 -35.13
C ASP A 139 13.68 5.64 -34.97
N LYS A 140 14.89 5.17 -35.25
CA LYS A 140 16.14 5.94 -35.10
C LYS A 140 16.40 6.84 -36.30
N ASN A 141 15.84 6.51 -37.45
CA ASN A 141 16.10 7.18 -38.72
C ASN A 141 15.03 8.24 -39.05
N HIS A 142 13.91 8.24 -38.29
CA HIS A 142 12.76 9.14 -38.41
C HIS A 142 12.09 9.09 -39.79
N ASP A 143 12.05 7.91 -40.41
CA ASP A 143 11.44 7.68 -41.73
C ASP A 143 9.99 7.16 -41.67
N ASP A 144 9.39 7.15 -40.48
CA ASP A 144 8.03 6.68 -40.19
C ASP A 144 7.80 5.20 -40.55
N LYS A 145 8.87 4.42 -40.78
CA LYS A 145 8.86 2.97 -40.96
C LYS A 145 9.84 2.29 -39.98
N MET A 146 9.69 0.99 -39.76
CA MET A 146 10.61 0.23 -38.90
C MET A 146 11.33 -0.89 -39.67
N SER A 147 12.65 -0.79 -39.77
CA SER A 147 13.50 -1.88 -40.22
C SER A 147 13.59 -3.02 -39.18
N TYR A 148 14.07 -4.20 -39.58
CA TYR A 148 14.26 -5.32 -38.66
C TYR A 148 15.19 -4.98 -37.48
N ASP A 149 16.24 -4.21 -37.73
CA ASP A 149 17.18 -3.77 -36.68
C ASP A 149 16.52 -2.81 -35.67
N GLU A 150 15.59 -1.97 -36.13
CA GLU A 150 14.78 -1.10 -35.26
C GLU A 150 13.71 -1.89 -34.50
N VAL A 151 13.15 -2.94 -35.10
CA VAL A 151 12.27 -3.90 -34.40
C VAL A 151 13.02 -4.65 -33.30
N GLN A 152 14.26 -5.07 -33.54
CA GLN A 152 15.12 -5.68 -32.50
C GLN A 152 15.35 -4.71 -31.32
N VAL A 153 15.58 -3.42 -31.60
CA VAL A 153 15.69 -2.38 -30.56
C VAL A 153 14.37 -2.19 -29.83
N LEU A 154 13.23 -2.20 -30.53
CA LEU A 154 11.91 -2.13 -29.92
C LEU A 154 11.65 -3.30 -28.98
N LEU A 155 11.98 -4.53 -29.39
CA LEU A 155 11.84 -5.75 -28.58
C LEU A 155 12.67 -5.65 -27.29
N GLN A 156 13.93 -5.22 -27.40
CA GLN A 156 14.76 -4.95 -26.23
C GLN A 156 14.15 -3.87 -25.33
N MET A 157 13.62 -2.78 -25.89
CA MET A 157 12.98 -1.71 -25.12
C MET A 157 11.73 -2.16 -24.36
N ILE A 158 10.94 -3.07 -24.93
CA ILE A 158 9.73 -3.61 -24.29
C ILE A 158 10.01 -4.82 -23.39
N ASN A 159 11.29 -5.13 -23.11
CA ASN A 159 11.72 -6.18 -22.18
C ASN A 159 11.49 -7.61 -22.70
N ILE A 160 11.80 -7.88 -23.97
CA ILE A 160 11.73 -9.24 -24.54
C ILE A 160 12.90 -9.53 -25.47
N ASP A 161 13.50 -10.72 -25.33
CA ASP A 161 14.42 -11.29 -26.32
C ASP A 161 13.71 -12.44 -27.03
N LEU A 162 13.34 -12.21 -28.28
CA LEU A 162 12.76 -13.24 -29.13
C LEU A 162 13.88 -13.90 -29.90
N SER A 163 13.81 -15.23 -30.07
CA SER A 163 14.75 -15.92 -30.95
C SER A 163 14.73 -15.27 -32.34
N ASP A 164 15.90 -15.01 -32.91
CA ASP A 164 16.03 -14.30 -34.20
C ASP A 164 15.17 -14.96 -35.29
N GLN A 165 15.04 -16.29 -35.26
CA GLN A 165 14.17 -17.04 -36.16
C GLN A 165 12.67 -16.68 -35.98
N TYR A 166 12.19 -16.58 -34.74
CA TYR A 166 10.80 -16.23 -34.46
C TYR A 166 10.54 -14.75 -34.76
N ALA A 167 11.42 -13.85 -34.33
CA ALA A 167 11.33 -12.41 -34.60
C ALA A 167 11.29 -12.13 -36.11
N ARG A 168 12.17 -12.77 -36.90
CA ARG A 168 12.14 -12.68 -38.37
C ARG A 168 10.85 -13.23 -38.96
N SER A 169 10.37 -14.37 -38.47
CA SER A 169 9.11 -14.95 -38.97
C SER A 169 7.91 -14.05 -38.69
N LEU A 170 7.90 -13.38 -37.54
CA LEU A 170 6.86 -12.43 -37.15
C LEU A 170 6.93 -11.15 -37.97
N PHE A 171 8.15 -10.63 -38.15
CA PHE A 171 8.42 -9.47 -39.01
C PHE A 171 7.95 -9.73 -40.44
N GLN A 172 8.36 -10.86 -41.05
CA GLN A 172 7.98 -11.25 -42.41
C GLN A 172 6.48 -11.51 -42.56
N LYS A 173 5.81 -11.99 -41.50
CA LYS A 173 4.36 -12.18 -41.49
C LYS A 173 3.61 -10.84 -41.52
N CYS A 174 4.18 -9.80 -40.94
CA CYS A 174 3.58 -8.47 -40.84
C CYS A 174 3.97 -7.53 -41.99
N ASP A 175 5.13 -7.73 -42.61
CA ASP A 175 5.58 -7.02 -43.82
C ASP A 175 4.78 -7.49 -45.06
N GLN A 176 3.58 -6.94 -45.22
CA GLN A 176 2.70 -7.20 -46.36
C GLN A 176 3.15 -6.45 -47.61
N SER A 177 3.84 -5.32 -47.43
CA SER A 177 4.41 -4.49 -48.49
C SER A 177 5.60 -5.16 -49.17
N GLY A 178 6.32 -6.03 -48.46
CA GLY A 178 7.49 -6.76 -48.92
C GLY A 178 8.71 -5.87 -49.15
N ASP A 179 8.73 -4.67 -48.58
CA ASP A 179 9.81 -3.70 -48.75
C ASP A 179 10.94 -3.85 -47.72
N GLY A 180 10.82 -4.84 -46.81
CA GLY A 180 11.78 -5.12 -45.76
C GLY A 180 11.70 -4.15 -44.58
N ARG A 181 10.62 -3.36 -44.48
CA ARG A 181 10.31 -2.43 -43.39
C ARG A 181 8.82 -2.56 -43.05
N LEU A 182 8.46 -2.23 -41.82
CA LEU A 182 7.06 -2.17 -41.39
C LEU A 182 6.58 -0.73 -41.45
N ASP A 183 5.54 -0.46 -42.23
CA ASP A 183 4.82 0.82 -42.20
C ASP A 183 3.86 0.90 -41.00
N HIS A 184 3.14 2.03 -40.86
CA HIS A 184 2.28 2.26 -39.70
C HIS A 184 1.22 1.16 -39.47
N GLU A 185 0.57 0.65 -40.52
CA GLU A 185 -0.47 -0.39 -40.41
C GLU A 185 0.16 -1.76 -40.08
N GLU A 186 1.33 -2.04 -40.66
CA GLU A 186 2.09 -3.26 -40.42
C GLU A 186 2.69 -3.31 -39.01
N ILE A 187 3.11 -2.16 -38.47
CA ILE A 187 3.55 -1.99 -37.09
C ILE A 187 2.39 -2.27 -36.13
N GLU A 188 1.19 -1.79 -36.43
CA GLU A 188 0.00 -2.09 -35.63
C GLU A 188 -0.31 -3.60 -35.66
N ALA A 189 -0.21 -4.23 -36.84
CA ALA A 189 -0.37 -5.68 -36.98
C ALA A 189 0.68 -6.47 -36.18
N PHE A 190 1.95 -6.03 -36.22
CA PHE A 190 3.05 -6.62 -35.45
C PHE A 190 2.81 -6.49 -33.94
N CYS A 191 2.44 -5.30 -33.45
CA CYS A 191 2.10 -5.07 -32.05
C CYS A 191 0.91 -5.92 -31.61
N ARG A 192 -0.12 -6.06 -32.44
CA ARG A 192 -1.30 -6.89 -32.16
C ARG A 192 -0.93 -8.37 -31.98
N GLU A 193 -0.01 -8.87 -32.79
CA GLU A 193 0.46 -10.25 -32.70
C GLU A 193 1.37 -10.46 -31.47
N LEU A 194 2.20 -9.48 -31.10
CA LEU A 194 2.97 -9.49 -29.85
C LEU A 194 2.09 -9.47 -28.59
N LEU A 195 0.98 -8.75 -28.64
CA LEU A 195 0.03 -8.60 -27.53
C LEU A 195 -0.96 -9.77 -27.42
N ARG A 196 -0.86 -10.78 -28.29
CA ARG A 196 -1.72 -11.97 -28.17
C ARG A 196 -1.52 -12.66 -26.84
N ARG A 197 -2.65 -13.10 -26.27
CA ARG A 197 -2.74 -13.76 -24.97
C ARG A 197 -3.27 -15.18 -25.16
N PRO A 198 -2.44 -16.12 -25.67
CA PRO A 198 -2.90 -17.48 -26.00
C PRO A 198 -3.48 -18.23 -24.79
N GLU A 199 -3.04 -17.90 -23.58
CA GLU A 199 -3.61 -18.44 -22.35
C GLU A 199 -5.03 -17.92 -22.05
N LEU A 200 -5.35 -16.67 -22.40
CA LEU A 200 -6.72 -16.15 -22.31
C LEU A 200 -7.59 -16.73 -23.41
N ASP A 201 -7.05 -16.87 -24.62
CA ASP A 201 -7.73 -17.53 -25.75
C ASP A 201 -8.11 -18.97 -25.38
N ALA A 202 -7.21 -19.71 -24.73
CA ALA A 202 -7.47 -21.07 -24.26
C ALA A 202 -8.62 -21.11 -23.23
N VAL A 203 -8.68 -20.14 -22.30
CA VAL A 203 -9.80 -20.02 -21.35
C VAL A 203 -11.09 -19.69 -22.10
N PHE A 204 -11.07 -18.75 -23.03
CA PHE A 204 -12.23 -18.38 -23.84
C PHE A 204 -12.79 -19.57 -24.62
N ILE A 205 -11.92 -20.29 -25.34
CA ILE A 205 -12.30 -21.46 -26.16
C ILE A 205 -12.88 -22.58 -25.29
N ARG A 206 -12.41 -22.75 -24.06
CA ARG A 206 -12.93 -23.76 -23.14
C ARG A 206 -14.41 -23.58 -22.81
N TYR A 207 -14.90 -22.35 -22.75
CA TYR A 207 -16.31 -22.06 -22.44
C TYR A 207 -17.13 -21.73 -23.68
N SER A 208 -16.51 -21.36 -24.80
CA SER A 208 -17.21 -21.07 -26.05
C SER A 208 -17.65 -22.35 -26.76
N ALA A 209 -18.96 -22.51 -26.96
CA ALA A 209 -19.50 -23.66 -27.68
C ALA A 209 -19.05 -23.75 -29.16
N ASN A 210 -18.73 -22.62 -29.79
CA ASN A 210 -18.31 -22.55 -31.20
C ASN A 210 -16.87 -22.05 -31.39
N GLY A 211 -16.17 -21.71 -30.31
CA GLY A 211 -14.81 -21.15 -30.34
C GLY A 211 -14.72 -19.70 -30.81
N CYS A 212 -15.82 -19.05 -31.19
CA CYS A 212 -15.83 -17.72 -31.77
C CYS A 212 -16.43 -16.66 -30.85
N VAL A 213 -17.48 -17.01 -30.10
CA VAL A 213 -18.21 -16.12 -29.18
C VAL A 213 -18.61 -16.84 -27.91
N LEU A 214 -18.70 -16.12 -26.80
CA LEU A 214 -19.38 -16.57 -25.59
C LEU A 214 -20.82 -16.05 -25.63
N SER A 215 -21.79 -16.96 -25.63
CA SER A 215 -23.17 -16.58 -25.35
C SER A 215 -23.32 -16.14 -23.89
N THR A 216 -24.45 -15.51 -23.57
CA THR A 216 -24.80 -15.20 -22.17
C THR A 216 -24.77 -16.44 -21.27
N VAL A 217 -25.14 -17.61 -21.82
CA VAL A 217 -25.13 -18.89 -21.09
C VAL A 217 -23.71 -19.38 -20.86
N ASP A 218 -22.85 -19.29 -21.88
CA ASP A 218 -21.44 -19.68 -21.78
C ASP A 218 -20.70 -18.81 -20.75
N LEU A 219 -20.93 -17.49 -20.78
CA LEU A 219 -20.33 -16.55 -19.83
C LEU A 219 -20.84 -16.81 -18.40
N ARG A 220 -22.12 -17.12 -18.22
CA ARG A 220 -22.68 -17.52 -16.92
C ARG A 220 -21.96 -18.76 -16.37
N ASP A 221 -21.69 -19.75 -17.22
CA ASP A 221 -21.02 -20.99 -16.81
C ASP A 221 -19.55 -20.73 -16.45
N PHE A 222 -18.87 -19.85 -17.19
CA PHE A 222 -17.56 -19.33 -16.79
C PHE A 222 -17.59 -18.68 -15.39
N LEU A 223 -18.52 -17.75 -15.14
CA LEU A 223 -18.67 -17.04 -13.86
C LEU A 223 -18.96 -18.00 -12.71
N LYS A 224 -19.80 -19.02 -12.95
CA LYS A 224 -20.10 -20.07 -11.99
C LYS A 224 -18.84 -20.82 -11.56
N ASP A 225 -17.98 -21.19 -12.51
CA ASP A 225 -16.72 -21.87 -12.23
C ASP A 225 -15.69 -20.94 -11.53
N GLN A 226 -15.83 -19.62 -11.69
CA GLN A 226 -15.02 -18.64 -10.96
C GLN A 226 -15.47 -18.45 -9.50
N GLY A 227 -16.65 -18.95 -9.13
CA GLY A 227 -17.28 -18.70 -7.82
C GLY A 227 -17.95 -17.33 -7.73
N GLU A 228 -18.41 -16.77 -8.85
CA GLU A 228 -19.08 -15.47 -8.94
C GLU A 228 -20.61 -15.58 -9.05
N ASP A 229 -21.30 -14.43 -9.11
CA ASP A 229 -22.73 -14.39 -9.41
C ASP A 229 -23.00 -14.96 -10.82
N ALA A 230 -23.50 -16.19 -10.86
CA ALA A 230 -23.86 -16.90 -12.06
C ALA A 230 -25.30 -16.59 -12.52
N SER A 231 -25.77 -15.36 -12.34
CA SER A 231 -27.05 -14.90 -12.86
C SER A 231 -26.91 -14.51 -14.34
N LEU A 232 -27.93 -14.81 -15.15
CA LEU A 232 -27.97 -14.39 -16.56
C LEU A 232 -27.97 -12.86 -16.69
N ILE A 233 -28.57 -12.16 -15.71
CA ILE A 233 -28.61 -10.70 -15.66
C ILE A 233 -27.20 -10.13 -15.49
N HIS A 234 -26.41 -10.70 -14.57
CA HIS A 234 -25.03 -10.28 -14.38
C HIS A 234 -24.17 -10.53 -15.62
N ALA A 235 -24.27 -11.74 -16.20
CA ALA A 235 -23.58 -12.07 -17.45
C ALA A 235 -23.93 -11.08 -18.58
N GLN A 236 -25.22 -10.76 -18.79
CA GLN A 236 -25.64 -9.75 -19.77
C GLN A 236 -25.05 -8.36 -19.48
N SER A 237 -25.03 -7.94 -18.22
CA SER A 237 -24.44 -6.67 -17.82
C SER A 237 -22.95 -6.58 -18.17
N LEU A 238 -22.19 -7.66 -17.98
CA LEU A 238 -20.78 -7.71 -18.37
C LEU A 238 -20.60 -7.62 -19.88
N ILE A 239 -21.44 -8.29 -20.67
CA ILE A 239 -21.42 -8.19 -22.14
C ILE A 239 -21.68 -6.74 -22.56
N LEU A 240 -22.73 -6.12 -22.02
CA LEU A 240 -23.05 -4.73 -22.33
C LEU A 240 -21.94 -3.75 -21.92
N THR A 241 -21.18 -4.06 -20.88
CA THR A 241 -20.14 -3.17 -20.35
C THR A 241 -18.81 -3.32 -21.09
N TYR A 242 -18.38 -4.54 -21.40
CA TYR A 242 -17.03 -4.82 -21.88
C TYR A 242 -16.95 -5.20 -23.37
N GLU A 243 -18.07 -5.57 -24.01
CA GLU A 243 -18.05 -5.92 -25.43
C GLU A 243 -17.79 -4.69 -26.30
N LEU A 244 -16.81 -4.81 -27.19
CA LEU A 244 -16.39 -3.71 -28.07
C LEU A 244 -17.13 -3.74 -29.41
N ASN A 245 -17.58 -4.92 -29.86
CA ASN A 245 -18.28 -5.08 -31.12
C ASN A 245 -19.79 -4.85 -30.94
N GLU A 246 -20.34 -3.81 -31.58
CA GLU A 246 -21.75 -3.45 -31.43
C GLU A 246 -22.72 -4.56 -31.89
N TRP A 247 -22.36 -5.34 -32.92
CA TRP A 247 -23.20 -6.43 -33.38
C TRP A 247 -23.22 -7.55 -32.34
N ALA A 248 -22.07 -7.93 -31.79
CA ALA A 248 -21.99 -8.95 -30.74
C ALA A 248 -22.76 -8.49 -29.49
N GLN A 249 -22.56 -7.24 -29.07
CA GLN A 249 -23.25 -6.64 -27.93
C GLN A 249 -24.78 -6.66 -28.10
N LYS A 250 -25.30 -6.23 -29.27
CA LYS A 250 -26.76 -6.27 -29.58
C LYS A 250 -27.33 -7.68 -29.55
N ASN A 251 -26.54 -8.68 -29.94
CA ASN A 251 -26.93 -10.09 -29.93
C ASN A 251 -26.60 -10.82 -28.63
N GLN A 252 -26.15 -10.10 -27.58
CA GLN A 252 -25.76 -10.66 -26.28
C GLN A 252 -24.66 -11.75 -26.38
N PHE A 253 -23.69 -11.50 -27.26
CA PHE A 253 -22.47 -12.28 -27.42
C PHE A 253 -21.26 -11.48 -26.94
N MET A 254 -20.30 -12.17 -26.31
CA MET A 254 -18.98 -11.63 -25.98
C MET A 254 -17.92 -12.23 -26.90
N THR A 255 -17.15 -11.37 -27.55
CA THR A 255 -16.01 -11.72 -28.40
C THR A 255 -14.75 -11.94 -27.56
N PRO A 256 -13.68 -12.54 -28.11
CA PRO A 256 -12.41 -12.69 -27.40
C PRO A 256 -11.85 -11.36 -26.89
N ASN A 257 -12.04 -10.27 -27.65
CA ASN A 257 -11.63 -8.93 -27.26
C ASN A 257 -12.45 -8.43 -26.06
N GLY A 258 -13.79 -8.57 -26.10
CA GLY A 258 -14.66 -8.23 -24.97
C GLY A 258 -14.35 -9.05 -23.71
N PHE A 259 -14.03 -10.33 -23.87
CA PHE A 259 -13.61 -11.18 -22.76
C PHE A 259 -12.27 -10.74 -22.17
N THR A 260 -11.27 -10.44 -23.01
CA THR A 260 -9.97 -9.91 -22.56
C THR A 260 -10.14 -8.59 -21.78
N MET A 261 -11.03 -7.72 -22.25
CA MET A 261 -11.39 -6.47 -21.59
C MET A 261 -11.99 -6.69 -20.20
N TYR A 262 -12.92 -7.63 -20.08
CA TYR A 262 -13.47 -8.03 -18.79
C TYR A 262 -12.39 -8.63 -17.87
N MET A 263 -11.54 -9.53 -18.38
CA MET A 263 -10.51 -10.20 -17.60
C MET A 263 -9.47 -9.24 -17.00
N LEU A 264 -9.17 -8.14 -17.71
CA LEU A 264 -8.22 -7.11 -17.26
C LEU A 264 -8.88 -6.00 -16.40
N SER A 265 -10.21 -5.97 -16.36
CA SER A 265 -11.01 -4.95 -15.67
C SER A 265 -10.73 -4.89 -14.16
N LYS A 266 -11.15 -3.79 -13.52
CA LYS A 266 -11.14 -3.69 -12.05
C LYS A 266 -12.11 -4.69 -11.40
N GLU A 267 -13.19 -5.06 -12.09
CA GLU A 267 -14.19 -6.00 -11.59
C GLU A 267 -13.68 -7.43 -11.56
N ASN A 268 -12.70 -7.80 -12.39
CA ASN A 268 -12.07 -9.11 -12.39
C ASN A 268 -10.74 -9.16 -11.58
N CYS A 269 -10.48 -8.15 -10.74
CA CYS A 269 -9.30 -8.17 -9.87
C CYS A 269 -9.35 -9.31 -8.83
N MET A 270 -8.18 -9.80 -8.44
CA MET A 270 -8.02 -10.80 -7.39
C MET A 270 -8.58 -10.36 -6.04
N PHE A 271 -8.36 -9.08 -5.68
CA PHE A 271 -8.90 -8.49 -4.46
C PHE A 271 -10.41 -8.30 -4.57
N ASN A 272 -11.16 -8.76 -3.57
CA ASN A 272 -12.61 -8.61 -3.53
C ASN A 272 -13.04 -7.14 -3.55
N PRO A 273 -13.71 -6.64 -4.63
CA PRO A 273 -14.14 -5.25 -4.72
C PRO A 273 -15.08 -4.82 -3.58
N ASP A 274 -15.87 -5.74 -3.02
CA ASP A 274 -16.76 -5.44 -1.89
C ASP A 274 -15.99 -5.08 -0.61
N HIS A 275 -14.75 -5.53 -0.48
CA HIS A 275 -13.87 -5.19 0.63
C HIS A 275 -13.15 -3.85 0.41
N GLY A 276 -13.31 -3.22 -0.77
CA GLY A 276 -12.82 -1.88 -1.09
C GLY A 276 -13.68 -0.75 -0.49
N ARG A 277 -14.80 -1.08 0.17
CA ARG A 277 -15.58 -0.18 1.02
C ARG A 277 -15.54 -0.66 2.46
N VAL A 278 -15.95 0.19 3.41
CA VAL A 278 -16.16 -0.25 4.79
C VAL A 278 -17.30 -1.27 4.80
N TYR A 279 -17.00 -2.52 5.19
CA TYR A 279 -17.95 -3.64 5.18
C TYR A 279 -17.99 -4.39 6.51
N GLN A 280 -16.95 -4.24 7.34
CA GLN A 280 -16.87 -4.88 8.65
C GLN A 280 -17.70 -4.09 9.67
N ASP A 281 -18.16 -4.77 10.74
CA ASP A 281 -18.85 -4.10 11.83
C ASP A 281 -17.87 -3.20 12.59
N MET A 282 -18.17 -1.90 12.61
CA MET A 282 -17.35 -0.85 13.24
C MET A 282 -17.84 -0.49 14.65
N LYS A 283 -18.82 -1.24 15.20
CA LYS A 283 -19.44 -1.00 16.51
C LYS A 283 -18.89 -1.87 17.65
N HIS A 284 -17.94 -2.77 17.37
CA HIS A 284 -17.22 -3.47 18.44
C HIS A 284 -16.24 -2.53 19.19
N PRO A 285 -15.81 -2.88 20.41
CA PRO A 285 -14.81 -2.11 21.16
C PRO A 285 -13.50 -1.91 20.38
N LEU A 286 -12.81 -0.78 20.61
CA LEU A 286 -11.54 -0.47 19.93
C LEU A 286 -10.47 -1.57 20.04
N SER A 287 -10.46 -2.33 21.15
CA SER A 287 -9.55 -3.47 21.36
C SER A 287 -9.77 -4.62 20.37
N HIS A 288 -10.90 -4.67 19.67
CA HIS A 288 -11.25 -5.72 18.72
C HIS A 288 -10.74 -5.48 17.30
N TYR A 289 -10.01 -4.39 17.04
CA TYR A 289 -9.51 -4.08 15.68
C TYR A 289 -7.98 -4.05 15.67
N TYR A 290 -7.40 -4.51 14.56
CA TYR A 290 -6.07 -4.10 14.14
C TYR A 290 -6.13 -2.65 13.65
N ILE A 291 -5.12 -1.85 14.01
CA ILE A 291 -5.06 -0.41 13.75
C ILE A 291 -3.77 -0.11 12.99
N SER A 292 -3.89 0.49 11.81
CA SER A 292 -2.72 0.88 11.00
C SER A 292 -1.90 1.93 11.75
N SER A 293 -0.63 1.63 12.01
CA SER A 293 0.17 2.35 13.01
C SER A 293 1.59 2.64 12.52
N SER A 294 2.03 3.89 12.66
CA SER A 294 3.37 4.35 12.32
C SER A 294 4.22 4.57 13.56
N HIS A 295 5.48 4.17 13.49
CA HIS A 295 6.53 4.41 14.48
C HIS A 295 7.42 5.56 14.02
N ASN A 296 7.86 6.41 14.96
CA ASN A 296 8.68 7.61 14.72
C ASN A 296 8.26 8.37 13.46
N THR A 297 6.97 8.69 13.40
CA THR A 297 6.30 9.12 12.16
C THR A 297 7.00 10.32 11.52
N TYR A 298 7.60 11.21 12.31
CA TYR A 298 8.29 12.41 11.82
C TYR A 298 9.54 12.14 10.98
N LEU A 299 10.16 10.95 11.06
CA LEU A 299 11.40 10.64 10.34
C LEU A 299 11.18 10.36 8.86
N THR A 300 12.03 10.93 8.02
CA THR A 300 12.02 10.70 6.57
C THR A 300 12.95 9.57 6.12
N LYS A 301 13.94 9.18 6.94
CA LYS A 301 14.99 8.19 6.60
C LYS A 301 15.40 7.34 7.83
N ASP A 302 16.70 7.26 8.12
CA ASP A 302 17.30 6.51 9.22
C ASP A 302 17.06 7.17 10.58
N GLN A 303 17.33 6.42 11.66
CA GLN A 303 17.07 6.86 13.03
C GLN A 303 18.13 7.84 13.57
N LEU A 304 19.29 8.01 12.93
CA LEU A 304 20.43 8.74 13.52
C LEU A 304 20.66 10.12 12.88
N THR A 305 20.44 10.23 11.57
CA THR A 305 20.76 11.40 10.75
C THR A 305 19.60 11.82 9.84
N GLY A 306 18.48 11.08 9.86
CA GLY A 306 17.31 11.39 9.05
C GLY A 306 16.68 12.75 9.37
N ASP A 307 16.19 13.44 8.35
CA ASP A 307 15.45 14.68 8.54
C ASP A 307 14.09 14.40 9.17
N SER A 308 13.69 15.22 10.15
CA SER A 308 12.34 15.28 10.68
C SER A 308 11.49 16.23 9.83
N SER A 309 10.29 15.82 9.45
CA SER A 309 9.39 16.65 8.63
C SER A 309 7.91 16.40 8.97
N VAL A 310 7.03 17.31 8.51
CA VAL A 310 5.57 17.10 8.55
C VAL A 310 5.08 16.17 7.43
N GLU A 311 5.85 16.00 6.35
CA GLU A 311 5.44 15.22 5.17
C GLU A 311 5.14 13.74 5.46
N PRO A 312 5.95 13.01 6.26
CA PRO A 312 5.61 11.66 6.68
C PRO A 312 4.25 11.52 7.37
N TYR A 313 3.81 12.50 8.18
CA TYR A 313 2.47 12.48 8.77
C TYR A 313 1.39 12.57 7.70
N ILE A 314 1.58 13.43 6.69
CA ILE A 314 0.65 13.56 5.57
C ILE A 314 0.54 12.22 4.82
N ARG A 315 1.69 11.63 4.44
CA ARG A 315 1.73 10.35 3.72
C ARG A 315 1.10 9.22 4.53
N ALA A 316 1.37 9.14 5.83
CA ALA A 316 0.77 8.12 6.69
C ALA A 316 -0.76 8.27 6.76
N LEU A 317 -1.26 9.49 7.00
CA LEU A 317 -2.70 9.76 7.15
C LEU A 317 -3.48 9.58 5.84
N ILE A 318 -2.91 9.98 4.70
CA ILE A 318 -3.52 9.77 3.37
C ILE A 318 -3.62 8.28 3.02
N ASN A 319 -2.66 7.47 3.47
CA ASN A 319 -2.69 6.01 3.31
C ASN A 319 -3.48 5.30 4.43
N GLY A 320 -4.34 6.02 5.16
CA GLY A 320 -5.25 5.44 6.14
C GLY A 320 -4.61 5.05 7.48
N CYS A 321 -3.39 5.47 7.80
CA CYS A 321 -2.79 5.24 9.11
C CYS A 321 -3.60 5.93 10.22
N ARG A 322 -3.84 5.25 11.34
CA ARG A 322 -4.74 5.67 12.46
C ARG A 322 -4.04 5.74 13.82
N CYS A 323 -2.73 5.48 13.88
CA CYS A 323 -1.90 5.79 15.04
C CYS A 323 -0.56 6.38 14.56
N VAL A 324 -0.23 7.59 15.00
CA VAL A 324 1.02 8.29 14.66
C VAL A 324 1.79 8.65 15.93
N GLU A 325 3.10 8.71 15.85
CA GLU A 325 3.99 8.95 16.99
C GLU A 325 4.62 10.35 16.94
N LEU A 326 4.69 10.99 18.10
CA LEU A 326 5.24 12.34 18.29
C LEU A 326 6.22 12.31 19.46
N ASP A 327 7.51 12.37 19.16
CA ASP A 327 8.59 12.45 20.15
C ASP A 327 8.82 13.90 20.54
N CYS A 328 8.23 14.31 21.65
CA CYS A 328 8.13 15.70 22.08
C CYS A 328 9.27 16.04 23.03
N TRP A 329 10.04 17.08 22.69
CA TRP A 329 11.17 17.58 23.45
C TRP A 329 11.05 19.08 23.68
N ASP A 330 11.71 19.57 24.75
CA ASP A 330 11.80 21.00 25.00
C ASP A 330 12.50 21.72 23.84
N GLY A 331 11.85 22.75 23.31
CA GLY A 331 12.45 23.63 22.31
C GLY A 331 12.80 25.01 22.86
N ASP A 332 13.47 25.80 22.02
CA ASP A 332 13.88 27.16 22.36
C ASP A 332 12.66 28.06 22.56
N LYS A 333 12.81 29.08 23.41
CA LYS A 333 11.75 30.07 23.71
C LYS A 333 10.46 29.48 24.31
N GLY A 334 10.52 28.27 24.85
CA GLY A 334 9.37 27.63 25.49
C GLY A 334 8.39 26.96 24.51
N GLU A 335 8.78 26.80 23.24
CA GLU A 335 7.98 26.16 22.20
C GLU A 335 8.42 24.71 21.99
N PRO A 336 7.55 23.70 22.21
CA PRO A 336 7.90 22.30 22.05
C PRO A 336 8.30 21.93 20.61
N VAL A 337 9.22 20.98 20.47
CA VAL A 337 9.71 20.47 19.18
C VAL A 337 9.60 18.96 19.10
N ILE A 338 9.60 18.43 17.88
CA ILE A 338 9.60 16.99 17.59
C ILE A 338 10.88 16.61 16.86
N TYR A 339 11.58 15.62 17.39
CA TYR A 339 12.76 14.98 16.80
C TYR A 339 13.15 13.72 17.58
N HIS A 340 14.09 12.93 17.06
CA HIS A 340 14.61 11.78 17.80
C HIS A 340 15.72 12.23 18.78
N GLY A 341 15.45 12.11 20.08
CA GLY A 341 16.35 12.58 21.14
C GLY A 341 17.78 12.04 21.03
N HIS A 342 18.76 12.86 21.45
CA HIS A 342 20.19 12.46 21.47
C HIS A 342 20.78 12.01 20.12
N THR A 343 20.13 12.36 19.01
CA THR A 343 20.61 12.08 17.64
C THR A 343 20.90 13.37 16.86
N LEU A 344 21.41 13.24 15.63
CA LEU A 344 21.69 14.35 14.71
C LEU A 344 20.50 14.69 13.81
N THR A 345 19.30 14.17 14.13
CA THR A 345 18.08 14.43 13.36
C THR A 345 17.66 15.89 13.46
N SER A 346 17.05 16.42 12.40
CA SER A 346 16.53 17.80 12.41
C SER A 346 15.28 17.92 13.29
N LYS A 347 14.90 19.15 13.65
CA LYS A 347 13.77 19.44 14.55
C LYS A 347 12.61 20.06 13.80
N VAL A 348 11.38 19.65 14.12
CA VAL A 348 10.15 20.26 13.60
C VAL A 348 9.34 20.85 14.74
N PRO A 349 8.81 22.08 14.63
CA PRO A 349 7.95 22.64 15.67
C PRO A 349 6.68 21.80 15.90
N PHE A 350 6.36 21.52 17.17
CA PHE A 350 5.18 20.73 17.55
C PHE A 350 3.89 21.34 16.97
N VAL A 351 3.75 22.66 17.02
CA VAL A 351 2.61 23.41 16.47
C VAL A 351 2.36 23.10 14.99
N GLN A 352 3.41 22.97 14.17
CA GLN A 352 3.27 22.70 12.74
C GLN A 352 2.82 21.26 12.48
N VAL A 353 3.28 20.30 13.29
CA VAL A 353 2.83 18.90 13.20
C VAL A 353 1.35 18.80 13.55
N ILE A 354 0.90 19.43 14.65
CA ILE A 354 -0.53 19.39 15.03
C ILE A 354 -1.42 20.08 14.01
N GLN A 355 -0.99 21.22 13.43
CA GLN A 355 -1.71 21.87 12.32
C GLN A 355 -1.83 20.96 11.10
N THR A 356 -0.76 20.24 10.75
CA THR A 356 -0.77 19.26 9.66
C THR A 356 -1.73 18.11 9.98
N ILE A 357 -1.69 17.57 11.19
CA ILE A 357 -2.60 16.50 11.62
C ILE A 357 -4.05 16.97 11.52
N LYS A 358 -4.39 18.17 12.00
CA LYS A 358 -5.73 18.77 11.90
C LYS A 358 -6.25 18.77 10.46
N GLU A 359 -5.40 19.10 9.50
CA GLU A 359 -5.79 19.17 8.10
C GLU A 359 -6.02 17.78 7.47
N TYR A 360 -5.20 16.78 7.82
CA TYR A 360 -5.19 15.48 7.12
C TYR A 360 -5.83 14.33 7.91
N ALA A 361 -6.10 14.48 9.21
CA ALA A 361 -6.54 13.41 10.10
C ALA A 361 -7.69 12.61 9.52
N PHE A 362 -8.70 13.27 8.95
CA PHE A 362 -9.94 12.62 8.50
C PHE A 362 -10.16 12.66 6.97
N LYS A 363 -9.14 13.01 6.18
CA LYS A 363 -9.26 13.07 4.70
C LYS A 363 -9.45 11.69 4.06
N ALA A 364 -8.72 10.68 4.53
CA ALA A 364 -8.79 9.31 3.98
C ALA A 364 -9.74 8.40 4.77
N SER A 365 -9.95 8.67 6.07
CA SER A 365 -10.76 7.83 6.95
C SER A 365 -11.47 8.67 8.01
N PRO A 366 -12.77 8.47 8.26
CA PRO A 366 -13.51 9.19 9.30
C PRO A 366 -13.29 8.61 10.70
N TYR A 367 -12.64 7.45 10.82
CA TYR A 367 -12.45 6.74 12.09
C TYR A 367 -11.35 7.36 12.95
N PRO A 368 -11.37 7.13 14.28
CA PRO A 368 -10.51 7.82 15.23
C PRO A 368 -9.02 7.73 14.91
N LEU A 369 -8.28 8.79 15.26
CA LEU A 369 -6.83 8.86 15.17
C LEU A 369 -6.22 8.87 16.58
N ILE A 370 -5.19 8.05 16.82
CA ILE A 370 -4.44 8.02 18.08
C ILE A 370 -3.12 8.76 17.90
N LEU A 371 -2.85 9.74 18.77
CA LEU A 371 -1.56 10.41 18.89
C LEU A 371 -0.76 9.75 20.02
N SER A 372 0.27 8.99 19.67
CA SER A 372 1.21 8.41 20.64
C SER A 372 2.25 9.45 21.01
N LEU A 373 2.09 10.10 22.16
CA LEU A 373 3.06 11.06 22.66
C LEU A 373 4.17 10.35 23.42
N GLU A 374 5.40 10.51 22.96
CA GLU A 374 6.59 10.25 23.75
C GLU A 374 7.08 11.58 24.32
N ASN A 375 6.89 11.78 25.63
CA ASN A 375 7.01 13.10 26.24
C ASN A 375 8.29 13.22 27.07
N HIS A 376 9.20 14.08 26.61
CA HIS A 376 10.46 14.46 27.24
C HIS A 376 10.50 15.96 27.62
N CYS A 377 9.39 16.67 27.47
CA CYS A 377 9.29 18.10 27.78
C CYS A 377 9.23 18.38 29.29
N SER A 378 9.71 19.54 29.69
CA SER A 378 9.45 20.17 30.98
C SER A 378 7.95 20.39 31.24
N VAL A 379 7.54 20.47 32.51
CA VAL A 379 6.13 20.64 32.89
C VAL A 379 5.51 21.91 32.25
N ASP A 380 6.30 22.99 32.15
CA ASP A 380 5.85 24.24 31.52
C ASP A 380 5.56 24.05 30.02
N GLN A 381 6.47 23.38 29.29
CA GLN A 381 6.26 23.09 27.88
C GLN A 381 5.19 22.02 27.63
N GLN A 382 4.98 21.08 28.57
CA GLN A 382 3.83 20.17 28.51
C GLN A 382 2.50 20.91 28.62
N ALA A 383 2.40 21.96 29.45
CA ALA A 383 1.22 22.81 29.50
C ALA A 383 1.01 23.59 28.18
N VAL A 384 2.10 24.00 27.51
CA VAL A 384 2.05 24.56 26.15
C VAL A 384 1.54 23.53 25.14
N MET A 385 2.05 22.29 25.16
CA MET A 385 1.56 21.21 24.30
C MET A 385 0.05 20.98 24.48
N ALA A 386 -0.42 20.90 25.72
CA ALA A 386 -1.85 20.72 26.03
C ALA A 386 -2.70 21.88 25.50
N ARG A 387 -2.22 23.12 25.62
CA ARG A 387 -2.87 24.31 25.08
C ARG A 387 -2.95 24.27 23.55
N LEU A 388 -1.86 23.93 22.88
CA LEU A 388 -1.78 23.82 21.42
C LEU A 388 -2.70 22.71 20.89
N LEU A 389 -2.72 21.55 21.54
CA LEU A 389 -3.63 20.47 21.19
C LEU A 389 -5.10 20.93 21.27
N ARG A 390 -5.49 21.58 22.38
CA ARG A 390 -6.86 22.08 22.56
C ARG A 390 -7.22 23.18 21.54
N SER A 391 -6.32 24.12 21.28
CA SER A 391 -6.61 25.26 20.41
C SER A 391 -6.66 24.88 18.93
N ILE A 392 -5.78 23.98 18.48
CA ILE A 392 -5.67 23.61 17.06
C ILE A 392 -6.68 22.52 16.69
N LEU A 393 -6.80 21.48 17.52
CA LEU A 393 -7.68 20.34 17.20
C LEU A 393 -9.14 20.63 17.54
N GLY A 394 -9.40 21.49 18.54
CA GLY A 394 -10.75 21.90 18.93
C GLY A 394 -11.63 20.70 19.29
N ASP A 395 -12.83 20.64 18.69
CA ASP A 395 -13.83 19.61 18.98
C ASP A 395 -13.43 18.19 18.53
N GLU A 396 -12.46 18.07 17.63
CA GLU A 396 -11.92 16.76 17.21
C GLU A 396 -11.11 16.12 18.34
N LEU A 397 -10.49 16.91 19.23
CA LEU A 397 -9.74 16.36 20.36
C LEU A 397 -10.69 15.81 21.42
N LEU A 398 -10.56 14.53 21.73
CA LEU A 398 -11.31 13.91 22.80
C LEU A 398 -10.71 14.29 24.16
N THR A 399 -11.44 15.10 24.94
CA THR A 399 -11.00 15.57 26.26
C THR A 399 -11.75 14.95 27.44
N LYS A 400 -12.86 14.27 27.19
CA LYS A 400 -13.70 13.65 28.22
C LYS A 400 -14.23 12.29 27.73
N PRO A 401 -14.52 11.35 28.65
CA PRO A 401 -15.24 10.13 28.29
C PRO A 401 -16.60 10.44 27.66
N LEU A 402 -17.01 9.59 26.71
CA LEU A 402 -18.33 9.66 26.07
C LEU A 402 -19.41 9.23 27.07
N SER A 403 -20.54 9.93 27.09
CA SER A 403 -21.65 9.61 27.98
C SER A 403 -22.46 8.42 27.49
N GLY A 404 -22.92 7.56 28.41
CA GLY A 404 -23.86 6.47 28.11
C GLY A 404 -23.23 5.18 27.59
N LEU A 405 -21.89 5.08 27.58
CA LEU A 405 -21.17 3.86 27.21
C LEU A 405 -20.81 3.03 28.45
N ASP A 406 -20.71 1.71 28.28
CA ASP A 406 -20.25 0.81 29.34
C ASP A 406 -18.76 1.03 29.62
N SER A 407 -18.45 1.51 30.83
CA SER A 407 -17.08 1.75 31.30
C SER A 407 -16.16 0.53 31.29
N ARG A 408 -16.71 -0.69 31.18
CA ARG A 408 -15.93 -1.93 31.08
C ARG A 408 -15.24 -2.11 29.73
N TYR A 409 -15.72 -1.46 28.68
CA TYR A 409 -15.21 -1.64 27.32
C TYR A 409 -14.70 -0.31 26.77
N LEU A 410 -13.76 -0.39 25.82
CA LEU A 410 -13.40 0.77 25.01
C LEU A 410 -14.57 1.12 24.07
N PRO A 411 -14.81 2.40 23.77
CA PRO A 411 -15.77 2.78 22.74
C PRO A 411 -15.39 2.17 21.38
N SER A 412 -16.37 2.07 20.49
CA SER A 412 -16.13 1.57 19.15
C SER A 412 -15.48 2.63 18.24
N PRO A 413 -14.83 2.23 17.13
CA PRO A 413 -14.45 3.16 16.08
C PRO A 413 -15.61 4.01 15.58
N GLU A 414 -16.83 3.46 15.54
CA GLU A 414 -18.05 4.19 15.15
C GLU A 414 -18.39 5.30 16.14
N ASP A 415 -18.33 5.03 17.45
CA ASP A 415 -18.61 6.01 18.51
C ASP A 415 -17.59 7.16 18.53
N LEU A 416 -16.38 6.89 18.05
CA LEU A 416 -15.24 7.81 18.08
C LEU A 416 -14.95 8.45 16.70
N LYS A 417 -15.91 8.39 15.75
CA LYS A 417 -15.75 9.04 14.44
C LYS A 417 -15.41 10.53 14.58
N GLY A 418 -14.43 10.98 13.80
CA GLY A 418 -13.93 12.36 13.82
C GLY A 418 -13.21 12.75 15.12
N LYS A 419 -12.83 11.78 15.97
CA LYS A 419 -12.12 12.05 17.24
C LYS A 419 -10.64 11.70 17.17
N ILE A 420 -9.84 12.53 17.83
CA ILE A 420 -8.40 12.36 18.03
C ILE A 420 -8.17 12.06 19.51
N LEU A 421 -7.52 10.94 19.79
CA LEU A 421 -7.20 10.45 21.13
C LEU A 421 -5.73 10.69 21.42
N VAL A 422 -5.41 11.08 22.66
CA VAL A 422 -4.04 11.23 23.12
C VAL A 422 -3.64 10.02 23.95
N LYS A 423 -2.64 9.27 23.49
CA LYS A 423 -1.97 8.23 24.27
C LYS A 423 -0.84 8.86 25.07
N GLY A 424 -0.87 8.67 26.39
CA GLY A 424 0.13 9.23 27.30
C GLY A 424 -0.02 8.69 28.72
N LYS A 425 0.82 9.19 29.63
CA LYS A 425 0.71 8.91 31.07
C LYS A 425 -0.40 9.77 31.67
N LYS A 426 -1.04 9.27 32.73
CA LYS A 426 -2.05 10.01 33.50
C LYS A 426 -1.64 10.04 34.97
N GLU A 427 -1.76 11.20 35.61
CA GLU A 427 -1.55 11.31 37.05
C GLU A 427 -2.58 10.44 37.78
N LYS A 428 -2.13 9.64 38.75
CA LYS A 428 -3.02 8.88 39.60
C LYS A 428 -3.73 9.84 40.55
N LEU A 429 -5.07 9.91 40.48
CA LEU A 429 -5.87 10.35 41.63
C LEU A 429 -5.55 9.39 42.77
N VAL A 430 -4.92 9.91 43.82
CA VAL A 430 -4.41 9.12 44.95
C VAL A 430 -5.57 8.44 45.69
N GLU A 431 -5.64 7.11 45.62
CA GLU A 431 -6.04 6.28 46.75
C GLU A 431 -4.92 5.25 46.99
N GLY A 432 -4.41 5.23 48.23
CA GLY A 432 -3.06 4.84 48.57
C GLY A 432 -2.68 3.38 48.30
N GLN A 433 -1.51 3.21 47.70
CA GLN A 433 -0.57 2.13 48.03
C GLN A 433 0.82 2.54 47.55
N SER A 434 1.67 2.87 48.52
CA SER A 434 3.10 3.07 48.33
C SER A 434 3.75 1.73 47.97
N CYS A 435 4.38 1.65 46.80
CA CYS A 435 5.33 0.58 46.50
C CYS A 435 6.53 1.18 45.77
N SER A 436 7.65 1.14 46.47
CA SER A 436 9.00 1.54 46.06
C SER A 436 9.34 1.07 44.64
N SER A 437 9.70 2.02 43.79
CA SER A 437 10.24 1.80 42.44
C SER A 437 11.70 1.34 42.54
N SER A 438 11.97 0.10 42.18
CA SER A 438 13.29 -0.35 41.74
C SER A 438 13.21 -0.58 40.23
N ASP A 439 13.64 0.41 39.46
CA ASP A 439 13.84 0.30 38.01
C ASP A 439 15.00 -0.65 37.75
N LEU A 440 14.72 -1.80 37.13
CA LEU A 440 15.72 -2.72 36.58
C LEU A 440 15.21 -3.30 35.26
N SER A 441 15.59 -2.65 34.16
CA SER A 441 15.91 -3.30 32.88
C SER A 441 16.76 -2.33 32.01
N SER A 442 18.09 -2.47 32.21
CA SER A 442 19.27 -2.24 31.34
C SER A 442 19.15 -1.43 30.04
N SER A 443 20.13 -0.67 29.55
CA SER A 443 21.39 -0.06 30.03
C SER A 443 21.98 0.59 28.78
N ASP A 444 22.08 1.93 28.74
CA ASP A 444 23.04 2.75 27.98
C ASP A 444 22.80 4.23 28.33
N GLU A 445 22.88 4.55 29.62
CA GLU A 445 22.84 5.92 30.13
C GLU A 445 24.11 6.14 30.96
N GLU A 446 25.11 6.82 30.38
CA GLU A 446 26.20 7.35 31.16
C GLU A 446 25.65 8.41 32.13
N SER A 447 25.77 8.09 33.41
CA SER A 447 25.25 8.82 34.54
C SER A 447 25.86 10.22 34.69
N ASN A 448 25.01 11.24 34.81
CA ASN A 448 25.32 12.42 35.61
C ASN A 448 24.29 12.59 36.73
N GLN A 449 24.74 12.33 37.96
CA GLN A 449 23.95 12.47 39.17
C GLN A 449 23.71 13.95 39.49
N CYS A 450 22.46 14.38 39.48
CA CYS A 450 22.00 15.54 40.24
C CYS A 450 21.03 15.08 41.31
N GLN A 451 21.42 15.22 42.58
CA GLN A 451 20.58 14.91 43.74
C GLN A 451 19.32 15.81 43.73
N GLY A 452 18.14 15.20 43.60
CA GLY A 452 16.84 15.88 43.56
C GLY A 452 15.96 15.54 44.76
N ARG A 453 15.43 16.59 45.39
CA ARG A 453 14.48 16.62 46.52
C ARG A 453 13.16 15.86 46.22
N PRO A 454 12.38 15.43 47.24
CA PRO A 454 11.11 14.75 47.03
C PRO A 454 10.00 15.70 46.57
N GLY A 455 9.23 15.30 45.55
CA GLY A 455 7.85 15.77 45.36
C GLY A 455 7.55 16.83 44.29
N VAL A 456 8.17 16.78 43.10
CA VAL A 456 7.64 17.52 41.93
C VAL A 456 7.11 16.49 40.92
N SER A 457 5.82 16.56 40.58
CA SER A 457 5.25 15.70 39.54
C SER A 457 5.93 16.03 38.20
N LYS A 458 6.39 14.99 37.50
CA LYS A 458 7.03 15.13 36.18
C LYS A 458 6.00 15.32 35.04
N LEU A 459 4.69 15.36 35.34
CA LEU A 459 3.61 15.42 34.35
C LEU A 459 2.74 16.65 34.61
N SER A 460 2.41 17.41 33.55
CA SER A 460 1.48 18.54 33.69
C SER A 460 0.03 18.04 33.85
N PRO A 461 -0.76 18.62 34.77
CA PRO A 461 -2.18 18.31 34.90
C PRO A 461 -2.95 18.52 33.59
N GLU A 462 -2.62 19.60 32.85
CA GLU A 462 -3.29 19.97 31.61
C GLU A 462 -3.14 18.94 30.50
N LEU A 463 -1.97 18.30 30.41
CA LEU A 463 -1.69 17.22 29.45
C LEU A 463 -2.28 15.89 29.94
N SER A 464 -2.18 15.60 31.23
CA SER A 464 -2.77 14.41 31.88
C SER A 464 -4.29 14.33 31.67
N GLU A 465 -4.99 15.46 31.69
CA GLU A 465 -6.43 15.54 31.41
C GLU A 465 -6.82 15.13 29.99
N LEU A 466 -5.92 15.31 29.00
CA LEU A 466 -6.19 14.95 27.60
C LEU A 466 -6.14 13.44 27.37
N VAL A 467 -5.57 12.67 28.30
CA VAL A 467 -5.48 11.21 28.22
C VAL A 467 -6.75 10.58 28.79
N VAL A 468 -7.63 10.09 27.90
CA VAL A 468 -8.94 9.53 28.27
C VAL A 468 -8.95 8.00 28.23
N TYR A 469 -8.93 7.42 27.02
CA TYR A 469 -9.10 5.97 26.80
C TYR A 469 -7.80 5.21 26.53
N THR A 470 -6.69 5.93 26.34
CA THR A 470 -5.37 5.39 25.95
C THR A 470 -4.33 5.69 27.01
N ILE A 471 -4.59 5.27 28.25
CA ILE A 471 -3.74 5.53 29.42
C ILE A 471 -2.57 4.54 29.41
N SER A 472 -1.36 5.06 29.31
CA SER A 472 -0.14 4.25 29.29
C SER A 472 0.25 3.80 30.69
N VAL A 473 0.31 2.49 30.91
CA VAL A 473 0.74 1.88 32.18
C VAL A 473 1.82 0.82 31.95
N PRO A 474 2.77 0.65 32.90
CA PRO A 474 3.76 -0.40 32.81
C PRO A 474 3.07 -1.77 32.92
N PHE A 475 3.45 -2.70 32.05
CA PHE A 475 2.95 -4.06 32.09
C PHE A 475 3.62 -4.83 33.23
N ARG A 476 2.82 -5.49 34.08
CA ARG A 476 3.28 -6.24 35.26
C ARG A 476 2.85 -7.71 35.24
N GLY A 477 2.28 -8.18 34.13
CA GLY A 477 1.76 -9.53 33.97
C GLY A 477 0.27 -9.56 33.65
N PHE A 478 -0.16 -10.65 33.01
CA PHE A 478 -1.53 -10.80 32.49
C PHE A 478 -2.60 -10.84 33.59
N GLU A 479 -2.31 -11.42 34.75
CA GLU A 479 -3.27 -11.51 35.86
C GLU A 479 -3.61 -10.12 36.43
N GLN A 480 -2.60 -9.27 36.63
CA GLN A 480 -2.82 -7.90 37.12
C GLN A 480 -3.51 -7.04 36.05
N ALA A 481 -3.10 -7.18 34.78
CA ALA A 481 -3.72 -6.46 33.68
C ALA A 481 -5.21 -6.80 33.55
N ALA A 482 -5.59 -8.07 33.66
CA ALA A 482 -6.99 -8.52 33.56
C ALA A 482 -7.94 -7.93 34.61
N ARG A 483 -7.41 -7.41 35.73
CA ARG A 483 -8.19 -6.71 36.78
C ARG A 483 -8.24 -5.19 36.58
N SER A 484 -7.53 -4.67 35.59
CA SER A 484 -7.39 -3.24 35.33
C SER A 484 -8.46 -2.74 34.35
N PRO A 485 -8.79 -1.44 34.35
CA PRO A 485 -9.74 -0.88 33.40
C PRO A 485 -9.30 -1.02 31.93
N ALA A 486 -10.25 -1.14 30.99
CA ALA A 486 -9.98 -1.25 29.54
C ALA A 486 -9.15 -0.09 28.98
N THR A 487 -9.25 1.08 29.63
CA THR A 487 -8.57 2.31 29.25
C THR A 487 -7.06 2.27 29.49
N TYR A 488 -6.59 1.28 30.24
CA TYR A 488 -5.17 1.04 30.44
C TYR A 488 -4.62 0.25 29.25
N MET A 489 -3.49 0.72 28.74
CA MET A 489 -2.76 0.09 27.66
C MET A 489 -1.27 0.03 27.95
N SER A 490 -0.59 -0.93 27.36
CA SER A 490 0.86 -1.12 27.52
C SER A 490 1.57 -1.07 26.16
N SER A 491 2.82 -0.63 26.18
CA SER A 491 3.71 -0.65 25.02
C SER A 491 4.81 -1.68 25.26
N PHE A 492 5.16 -2.44 24.23
CA PHE A 492 6.13 -3.53 24.28
C PHE A 492 7.13 -3.36 23.15
N SER A 493 8.40 -3.66 23.40
CA SER A 493 9.36 -3.84 22.32
C SER A 493 8.98 -5.06 21.46
N GLU A 494 9.41 -5.09 20.19
CA GLU A 494 9.18 -6.24 19.30
C GLU A 494 9.62 -7.58 19.92
N SER A 495 10.72 -7.59 20.69
CA SER A 495 11.28 -8.81 21.30
C SER A 495 10.43 -9.29 22.48
N GLU A 496 9.95 -8.37 23.32
CA GLU A 496 9.06 -8.71 24.44
C GLU A 496 7.70 -9.21 23.96
N ALA A 497 7.13 -8.53 22.96
CA ALA A 497 5.87 -8.95 22.36
C ALA A 497 5.98 -10.33 21.72
N LEU A 498 7.04 -10.59 20.94
CA LEU A 498 7.29 -11.89 20.33
C LEU A 498 7.47 -12.99 21.37
N ARG A 499 8.17 -12.70 22.48
CA ARG A 499 8.28 -13.63 23.60
C ARG A 499 6.91 -13.96 24.20
N HIS A 500 6.04 -12.96 24.40
CA HIS A 500 4.68 -13.20 24.89
C HIS A 500 3.83 -14.02 23.92
N VAL A 501 3.97 -13.81 22.60
CA VAL A 501 3.31 -14.63 21.58
C VAL A 501 3.73 -16.10 21.69
N LYS A 502 5.04 -16.35 21.85
CA LYS A 502 5.60 -17.72 21.91
C LYS A 502 5.33 -18.42 23.24
N ASP A 503 5.63 -17.76 24.35
CA ASP A 503 5.62 -18.38 25.67
C ASP A 503 4.24 -18.34 26.34
N SER A 504 3.39 -17.40 25.95
CA SER A 504 2.12 -17.11 26.64
C SER A 504 1.01 -16.65 25.68
N GLY A 505 1.04 -17.12 24.42
CA GLY A 505 0.20 -16.61 23.34
C GLY A 505 -1.29 -16.52 23.68
N MET A 506 -1.86 -17.56 24.31
CA MET A 506 -3.26 -17.55 24.73
C MET A 506 -3.58 -16.39 25.71
N TYR A 507 -2.73 -16.15 26.70
CA TYR A 507 -2.94 -15.07 27.66
C TYR A 507 -2.76 -13.70 27.01
N PHE A 508 -1.87 -13.59 26.03
CA PHE A 508 -1.67 -12.34 25.32
C PHE A 508 -2.86 -12.01 24.41
N VAL A 509 -3.43 -13.01 23.72
CA VAL A 509 -4.66 -12.85 22.93
C VAL A 509 -5.83 -12.43 23.84
N ARG A 510 -5.99 -13.06 25.01
CA ARG A 510 -7.00 -12.65 26.00
C ARG A 510 -6.80 -11.22 26.48
N HIS A 511 -5.58 -10.82 26.80
CA HIS A 511 -5.25 -9.45 27.17
C HIS A 511 -5.67 -8.46 26.06
N ASN A 512 -5.36 -8.81 24.80
CA ASN A 512 -5.69 -7.99 23.64
C ASN A 512 -7.18 -8.04 23.25
N SER A 513 -8.01 -8.91 23.82
CA SER A 513 -9.47 -8.81 23.66
C SER A 513 -10.02 -7.59 24.41
N HIS A 514 -9.36 -7.19 25.51
CA HIS A 514 -9.86 -6.17 26.43
C HIS A 514 -9.04 -4.87 26.42
N HIS A 515 -7.72 -4.96 26.28
CA HIS A 515 -6.79 -3.84 26.32
C HIS A 515 -6.15 -3.60 24.95
N LEU A 516 -5.62 -2.39 24.75
CA LEU A 516 -4.74 -2.09 23.62
C LEU A 516 -3.29 -2.45 23.96
N SER A 517 -2.60 -3.08 23.02
CA SER A 517 -1.15 -3.27 23.05
C SER A 517 -0.50 -2.54 21.89
N ARG A 518 0.50 -1.71 22.21
CA ARG A 518 1.37 -1.06 21.23
C ARG A 518 2.69 -1.78 21.12
N ILE A 519 3.10 -2.14 19.91
CA ILE A 519 4.40 -2.75 19.64
C ILE A 519 5.20 -1.77 18.79
N TYR A 520 6.48 -1.63 19.11
CA TYR A 520 7.40 -0.75 18.39
C TYR A 520 8.73 -1.46 18.08
N PRO A 521 9.43 -1.05 17.00
CA PRO A 521 10.71 -1.62 16.62
C PRO A 521 11.79 -1.44 17.70
N SER A 522 12.72 -2.39 17.79
CA SER A 522 13.87 -2.27 18.71
C SER A 522 14.79 -1.10 18.33
N GLY A 523 15.33 -0.41 19.33
CA GLY A 523 16.35 0.65 19.15
C GLY A 523 17.63 0.18 18.46
N GLN A 524 17.87 -1.15 18.41
CA GLN A 524 18.97 -1.73 17.65
C GLN A 524 18.80 -1.60 16.12
N ARG A 525 17.59 -1.26 15.64
CA ARG A 525 17.28 -1.07 14.21
C ARG A 525 17.63 0.35 13.73
N LEU A 526 18.92 0.69 13.80
CA LEU A 526 19.44 2.03 13.47
C LEU A 526 19.09 2.49 12.04
N GLN A 527 18.95 1.56 11.11
CA GLN A 527 18.56 1.81 9.71
C GLN A 527 17.05 1.85 9.47
N SER A 528 16.23 1.98 10.53
CA SER A 528 14.77 2.02 10.45
C SER A 528 14.14 0.75 9.84
N SER A 529 14.79 -0.42 9.95
CA SER A 529 14.19 -1.68 9.48
C SER A 529 12.93 -2.03 10.28
N ASN A 530 12.11 -2.92 9.75
CA ASN A 530 10.84 -3.34 10.36
C ASN A 530 10.91 -4.80 10.84
N TYR A 531 10.21 -5.11 11.93
CA TYR A 531 9.95 -6.48 12.37
C TYR A 531 8.72 -7.05 11.65
N ASN A 532 8.54 -8.37 11.66
CA ASN A 532 7.37 -9.00 11.02
C ASN A 532 6.08 -8.63 11.78
N PRO A 533 5.16 -7.86 11.18
CA PRO A 533 3.94 -7.46 11.88
C PRO A 533 2.95 -8.62 12.05
N GLN A 534 3.04 -9.66 11.20
CA GLN A 534 2.15 -10.83 11.26
C GLN A 534 2.28 -11.59 12.59
N GLU A 535 3.50 -11.73 13.11
CA GLU A 535 3.73 -12.39 14.40
C GLU A 535 3.01 -11.66 15.54
N MET A 536 2.94 -10.33 15.47
CA MET A 536 2.27 -9.51 16.49
C MET A 536 0.75 -9.56 16.32
N TRP A 537 0.24 -9.53 15.08
CA TRP A 537 -1.19 -9.69 14.80
C TRP A 537 -1.72 -11.06 15.23
N ASN A 538 -0.91 -12.12 15.14
CA ASN A 538 -1.24 -13.46 15.66
C ASN A 538 -1.48 -13.44 17.19
N GLY A 539 -0.82 -12.56 17.93
CA GLY A 539 -1.06 -12.30 19.36
C GLY A 539 -2.29 -11.41 19.64
N GLY A 540 -2.94 -10.87 18.60
CA GLY A 540 -4.10 -10.00 18.71
C GLY A 540 -3.78 -8.54 18.96
N CYS A 541 -2.50 -8.16 18.87
CA CYS A 541 -2.01 -6.82 19.10
C CYS A 541 -2.57 -5.82 18.08
N GLN A 542 -3.06 -4.68 18.55
CA GLN A 542 -3.82 -3.73 17.73
C GLN A 542 -2.91 -2.68 17.08
N ILE A 543 -1.99 -2.11 17.86
CA ILE A 543 -1.13 -0.99 17.44
C ILE A 543 0.26 -1.55 17.14
N VAL A 544 0.41 -2.17 15.99
CA VAL A 544 1.69 -2.75 15.52
C VAL A 544 2.40 -1.69 14.70
N ALA A 545 3.21 -0.85 15.36
CA ALA A 545 3.80 0.33 14.76
C ALA A 545 5.03 -0.02 13.92
N LEU A 546 5.07 0.47 12.67
CA LEU A 546 6.16 0.25 11.72
C LEU A 546 6.76 1.58 11.24
N ASN A 547 8.03 1.53 10.81
CA ASN A 547 8.72 2.62 10.14
C ASN A 547 8.21 2.74 8.70
N PHE A 548 7.27 3.66 8.45
CA PHE A 548 6.59 3.81 7.14
C PHE A 548 7.53 4.30 6.04
N GLN A 549 8.64 4.95 6.39
CA GLN A 549 9.65 5.43 5.46
C GLN A 549 10.55 4.31 4.90
N THR A 550 10.50 3.12 5.49
CA THR A 550 11.35 1.98 5.09
C THR A 550 10.51 0.98 4.28
N PRO A 551 10.60 1.01 2.95
CA PRO A 551 9.89 0.05 2.10
C PRO A 551 10.46 -1.36 2.28
N GLY A 552 9.65 -2.38 1.97
CA GLY A 552 10.05 -3.78 2.12
C GLY A 552 8.87 -4.69 2.43
N GLU A 553 9.17 -5.97 2.65
CA GLU A 553 8.17 -7.01 2.92
C GLU A 553 7.23 -6.65 4.07
N GLN A 554 7.75 -6.14 5.19
CA GLN A 554 6.92 -5.83 6.36
C GLN A 554 5.92 -4.72 6.09
N MET A 555 6.31 -3.71 5.28
CA MET A 555 5.40 -2.65 4.86
C MET A 555 4.40 -3.13 3.79
N ASP A 556 4.79 -4.07 2.93
CA ASP A 556 3.87 -4.73 2.00
C ASP A 556 2.79 -5.54 2.73
N LEU A 557 3.16 -6.30 3.76
CA LEU A 557 2.22 -7.02 4.62
C LEU A 557 1.26 -6.05 5.33
N ASN A 558 1.76 -4.91 5.81
CA ASN A 558 0.94 -3.86 6.40
C ASN A 558 -0.03 -3.24 5.39
N GLN A 559 0.45 -2.86 4.22
CA GLN A 559 -0.40 -2.32 3.15
C GLN A 559 -1.46 -3.34 2.72
N GLY A 560 -1.08 -4.61 2.56
CA GLY A 560 -1.99 -5.69 2.22
C GLY A 560 -3.06 -5.92 3.28
N ARG A 561 -2.70 -5.98 4.57
CA ARG A 561 -3.68 -6.17 5.66
C ARG A 561 -4.70 -5.03 5.72
N PHE A 562 -4.26 -3.79 5.57
CA PHE A 562 -5.11 -2.59 5.63
C PHE A 562 -5.68 -2.17 4.27
N LEU A 563 -5.45 -2.96 3.21
CA LEU A 563 -6.08 -2.75 1.89
C LEU A 563 -7.60 -2.91 1.95
N GLN A 564 -8.07 -3.82 2.81
CA GLN A 564 -9.49 -4.12 3.01
C GLN A 564 -10.22 -3.07 3.83
N ASN A 565 -11.54 -3.27 3.99
CA ASN A 565 -12.42 -2.43 4.79
C ASN A 565 -12.36 -0.95 4.38
N GLY A 566 -12.23 -0.70 3.08
CA GLY A 566 -12.16 0.64 2.49
C GLY A 566 -10.90 1.42 2.84
N GLN A 567 -9.79 0.76 3.15
CA GLN A 567 -8.53 1.39 3.56
C GLN A 567 -8.70 2.36 4.74
N CYS A 568 -9.69 2.10 5.59
CA CYS A 568 -10.07 3.02 6.64
C CYS A 568 -9.10 2.99 7.85
N GLY A 569 -8.11 2.09 7.81
CA GLY A 569 -7.08 1.93 8.84
C GLY A 569 -7.46 1.05 10.02
N TYR A 570 -8.67 0.51 10.02
CA TYR A 570 -9.18 -0.41 11.03
C TYR A 570 -9.64 -1.72 10.36
N VAL A 571 -9.20 -2.85 10.92
CA VAL A 571 -9.61 -4.19 10.49
C VAL A 571 -10.05 -4.98 11.70
N LEU A 572 -11.30 -5.44 11.71
CA LEU A 572 -11.85 -6.25 12.79
C LEU A 572 -11.07 -7.56 12.92
N LYS A 573 -10.66 -7.88 14.15
CA LYS A 573 -9.99 -9.15 14.46
C LYS A 573 -10.96 -10.33 14.31
N PRO A 574 -10.45 -11.54 14.05
CA PRO A 574 -11.29 -12.73 14.04
C PRO A 574 -12.03 -12.91 15.36
N THR A 575 -13.28 -13.39 15.30
CA THR A 575 -14.17 -13.47 16.47
C THR A 575 -13.56 -14.23 17.65
N PHE A 576 -12.78 -15.28 17.38
CA PHE A 576 -12.11 -16.08 18.40
C PHE A 576 -11.01 -15.34 19.17
N MET A 577 -10.48 -14.22 18.64
CA MET A 577 -9.49 -13.37 19.33
C MET A 577 -10.14 -12.25 20.14
N CYS A 578 -11.45 -12.07 19.99
CA CYS A 578 -12.23 -11.05 20.68
C CYS A 578 -12.95 -11.60 21.92
N GLN A 579 -12.91 -12.92 22.14
CA GLN A 579 -13.54 -13.55 23.30
C GLN A 579 -12.61 -13.53 24.53
N PRO A 580 -13.10 -13.14 25.71
CA PRO A 580 -12.29 -13.05 26.93
C PRO A 580 -11.82 -14.43 27.45
N ASP A 581 -12.55 -15.49 27.13
CA ASP A 581 -12.29 -16.88 27.53
C ASP A 581 -11.59 -17.70 26.44
N THR A 582 -11.19 -17.08 25.32
CA THR A 582 -10.58 -17.77 24.18
C THR A 582 -9.45 -18.71 24.58
N THR A 583 -9.42 -19.89 23.96
CA THR A 583 -8.33 -20.87 24.11
C THR A 583 -7.38 -20.86 22.91
N PHE A 584 -7.53 -19.88 22.00
CA PHE A 584 -6.67 -19.76 20.85
C PHE A 584 -5.23 -19.48 21.27
N ASN A 585 -4.30 -20.25 20.73
CA ASN A 585 -2.87 -20.03 20.89
C ASN A 585 -2.22 -20.04 19.48
N PRO A 586 -1.55 -18.94 19.08
CA PRO A 586 -0.94 -18.88 17.75
C PRO A 586 0.12 -19.97 17.51
N GLU A 587 0.86 -20.41 18.54
CA GLU A 587 1.86 -21.48 18.41
C GLU A 587 1.24 -22.89 18.39
N ASN A 588 0.00 -23.03 18.87
CA ASN A 588 -0.69 -24.32 18.96
C ASN A 588 -2.15 -24.20 18.52
N VAL A 589 -2.35 -24.15 17.20
CA VAL A 589 -3.66 -23.95 16.55
C VAL A 589 -4.48 -25.24 16.47
N GLY A 590 -3.84 -26.42 16.47
CA GLY A 590 -4.47 -27.69 16.12
C GLY A 590 -5.70 -28.02 16.98
N GLY A 591 -6.88 -28.12 16.35
CA GLY A 591 -8.15 -28.40 17.03
C GLY A 591 -8.67 -27.26 17.91
N GLY A 592 -8.04 -26.08 17.86
CA GLY A 592 -8.45 -24.89 18.59
C GLY A 592 -9.59 -24.10 17.90
N PRO A 593 -10.04 -23.00 18.52
CA PRO A 593 -11.05 -22.11 17.92
C PRO A 593 -10.66 -21.66 16.51
N SER A 594 -11.57 -21.80 15.54
CA SER A 594 -11.36 -21.46 14.11
C SER A 594 -10.33 -22.31 13.34
N HIS A 595 -9.91 -23.47 13.86
CA HIS A 595 -9.12 -24.43 13.08
C HIS A 595 -9.99 -25.07 11.99
N ASN A 596 -9.98 -24.45 10.80
CA ASN A 596 -10.71 -24.91 9.62
C ASN A 596 -9.76 -24.94 8.42
N PRO A 597 -8.95 -26.01 8.28
CA PRO A 597 -7.93 -26.06 7.25
C PRO A 597 -8.55 -26.03 5.85
N LEU A 598 -8.09 -25.07 5.05
CA LEU A 598 -8.42 -24.91 3.64
C LEU A 598 -7.19 -25.18 2.78
N LEU A 599 -7.40 -25.84 1.65
CA LEU A 599 -6.40 -26.01 0.61
C LEU A 599 -6.50 -24.85 -0.37
N LEU A 600 -5.46 -24.03 -0.43
CA LEU A 600 -5.28 -22.97 -1.42
C LEU A 600 -4.42 -23.50 -2.56
N THR A 601 -4.99 -23.56 -3.76
CA THR A 601 -4.26 -23.87 -4.99
C THR A 601 -4.11 -22.59 -5.81
N VAL A 602 -2.86 -22.23 -6.14
CA VAL A 602 -2.54 -21.07 -6.98
C VAL A 602 -1.76 -21.56 -8.19
N GLN A 603 -2.33 -21.41 -9.38
CA GLN A 603 -1.63 -21.61 -10.63
C GLN A 603 -1.13 -20.27 -11.15
N VAL A 604 0.19 -20.09 -11.18
CA VAL A 604 0.85 -18.95 -11.81
C VAL A 604 0.97 -19.24 -13.30
N ILE A 605 0.17 -18.55 -14.12
CA ILE A 605 0.05 -18.84 -15.57
C ILE A 605 1.07 -18.01 -16.34
N SER A 606 0.95 -16.68 -16.28
CA SER A 606 1.80 -15.74 -17.02
C SER A 606 1.96 -14.40 -16.29
N ALA A 607 2.86 -13.54 -16.75
CA ALA A 607 2.93 -12.13 -16.36
C ALA A 607 2.90 -11.24 -17.59
N GLN A 608 2.65 -9.95 -17.38
CA GLN A 608 2.59 -8.95 -18.43
C GLN A 608 3.40 -7.74 -18.03
N GLN A 609 4.22 -7.24 -18.96
CA GLN A 609 4.90 -5.96 -18.93
C GLN A 609 5.62 -5.69 -17.61
N LEU A 610 6.40 -6.67 -17.15
CA LEU A 610 7.25 -6.52 -15.97
C LEU A 610 8.29 -5.42 -16.22
N PRO A 611 8.57 -4.58 -15.21
CA PRO A 611 9.55 -3.52 -15.35
C PRO A 611 10.96 -4.10 -15.53
N LYS A 612 11.88 -3.29 -16.05
CA LYS A 612 13.32 -3.55 -15.93
C LYS A 612 13.81 -3.13 -14.55
N SER A 613 14.91 -3.70 -14.06
CA SER A 613 15.56 -3.21 -12.84
C SER A 613 16.00 -1.75 -13.04
N GLU A 614 16.00 -0.95 -11.96
CA GLU A 614 16.46 0.45 -12.04
C GLU A 614 17.98 0.56 -12.29
N LEU A 615 18.72 -0.51 -12.01
CA LEU A 615 20.17 -0.60 -12.16
C LEU A 615 20.59 -1.17 -13.53
N ASP A 616 19.62 -1.68 -14.28
CA ASP A 616 19.88 -2.34 -15.55
C ASP A 616 20.29 -1.37 -16.66
N LYS A 617 21.17 -1.86 -17.53
CA LYS A 617 21.40 -1.21 -18.82
C LYS A 617 20.09 -1.22 -19.62
N PRO A 618 19.81 -0.22 -20.47
CA PRO A 618 18.63 -0.21 -21.33
C PRO A 618 18.47 -1.46 -22.22
N SER A 619 19.57 -2.14 -22.52
CA SER A 619 19.62 -3.40 -23.29
C SER A 619 19.42 -4.67 -22.46
N SER A 620 19.42 -4.58 -21.12
CA SER A 620 19.19 -5.73 -20.23
C SER A 620 17.75 -6.19 -20.34
N ILE A 621 17.51 -7.50 -20.28
CA ILE A 621 16.17 -8.09 -20.30
C ILE A 621 16.08 -9.00 -19.10
N VAL A 622 14.99 -8.86 -18.37
CA VAL A 622 14.83 -9.56 -17.09
C VAL A 622 14.52 -11.04 -17.30
N ASP A 623 14.96 -11.85 -16.35
CA ASP A 623 14.78 -13.29 -16.22
C ASP A 623 13.77 -13.59 -15.10
N PRO A 624 12.46 -13.33 -15.27
CA PRO A 624 11.56 -13.22 -14.14
C PRO A 624 11.25 -14.59 -13.50
N GLN A 625 11.15 -14.58 -12.18
CA GLN A 625 10.58 -15.66 -11.38
C GLN A 625 9.58 -15.13 -10.35
N VAL A 626 8.59 -15.96 -10.01
CA VAL A 626 7.48 -15.57 -9.14
C VAL A 626 7.48 -16.39 -7.85
N TRP A 627 7.41 -15.70 -6.72
CA TRP A 627 7.15 -16.25 -5.40
C TRP A 627 5.68 -16.08 -5.02
N VAL A 628 5.11 -17.14 -4.45
CA VAL A 628 3.82 -17.13 -3.76
C VAL A 628 4.06 -17.54 -2.32
N GLU A 629 3.67 -16.67 -1.39
CA GLU A 629 3.93 -16.82 0.04
C GLU A 629 2.62 -16.72 0.81
N VAL A 630 2.50 -17.52 1.87
CA VAL A 630 1.42 -17.43 2.85
C VAL A 630 2.05 -16.98 4.17
N HIS A 631 1.55 -15.89 4.74
CA HIS A 631 1.97 -15.33 6.02
C HIS A 631 0.79 -15.35 6.98
N GLY A 632 0.87 -16.09 8.08
CA GLY A 632 -0.27 -16.28 8.99
C GLY A 632 0.19 -16.71 10.38
N ALA A 633 -0.57 -17.62 10.99
CA ALA A 633 -0.06 -18.35 12.15
C ALA A 633 1.23 -19.11 11.77
N PRO A 634 2.15 -19.41 12.71
CA PRO A 634 3.38 -20.15 12.44
C PRO A 634 3.21 -21.40 11.58
N ILE A 635 2.12 -22.16 11.78
CA ILE A 635 1.80 -23.37 11.00
C ILE A 635 1.41 -23.09 9.53
N ASP A 636 0.96 -21.87 9.21
CA ASP A 636 0.51 -21.47 7.88
C ASP A 636 1.63 -20.83 7.05
N ASN A 637 2.76 -20.50 7.67
CA ASN A 637 3.87 -19.85 6.99
C ASN A 637 4.57 -20.80 6.01
N ASP A 638 4.39 -20.55 4.71
CA ASP A 638 4.98 -21.34 3.62
C ASP A 638 5.25 -20.44 2.40
N LYS A 639 6.26 -20.78 1.60
CA LYS A 639 6.62 -20.05 0.38
C LYS A 639 7.08 -20.99 -0.73
N LYS A 640 6.60 -20.74 -1.95
CA LYS A 640 6.95 -21.52 -3.14
C LYS A 640 7.28 -20.58 -4.29
N LYS A 641 8.17 -21.01 -5.18
CA LYS A 641 8.59 -20.24 -6.34
C LYS A 641 8.50 -21.01 -7.64
N THR A 642 8.34 -20.29 -8.74
CA THR A 642 8.43 -20.83 -10.10
C THR A 642 9.90 -21.05 -10.50
N GLN A 643 10.10 -21.67 -11.66
CA GLN A 643 11.37 -21.52 -12.39
C GLN A 643 11.45 -20.09 -12.95
N TYR A 644 12.66 -19.62 -13.26
CA TYR A 644 12.84 -18.37 -13.99
C TYR A 644 12.59 -18.59 -15.49
N ILE A 645 12.26 -17.53 -16.22
CA ILE A 645 12.10 -17.54 -17.69
C ILE A 645 13.20 -16.68 -18.28
N ASP A 646 14.04 -17.25 -19.15
CA ASP A 646 15.12 -16.51 -19.79
C ASP A 646 14.59 -15.37 -20.68
N ASN A 647 15.13 -14.16 -20.48
CA ASN A 647 15.03 -12.94 -21.27
C ASN A 647 13.60 -12.61 -21.73
N ASN A 648 12.62 -12.68 -20.83
CA ASN A 648 11.24 -12.31 -21.15
C ASN A 648 10.51 -11.67 -19.97
N GLY A 649 10.62 -10.35 -19.83
CA GLY A 649 9.79 -9.56 -18.92
C GLY A 649 8.46 -9.08 -19.53
N PHE A 650 8.29 -9.17 -20.85
CA PHE A 650 7.11 -8.63 -21.52
C PHE A 650 5.86 -9.51 -21.36
N ASN A 651 5.99 -10.83 -21.56
CA ASN A 651 4.87 -11.77 -21.45
C ASN A 651 5.30 -13.19 -21.03
N PRO A 652 6.09 -13.37 -19.96
CA PRO A 652 6.57 -14.68 -19.52
C PRO A 652 5.42 -15.61 -19.13
N ARG A 653 5.60 -16.91 -19.33
CA ARG A 653 4.61 -17.95 -19.06
C ARG A 653 5.25 -19.12 -18.31
N TRP A 654 4.64 -19.52 -17.20
CA TRP A 654 5.14 -20.60 -16.33
C TRP A 654 4.20 -21.81 -16.25
N ASP A 655 2.88 -21.60 -16.25
CA ASP A 655 1.87 -22.63 -15.97
C ASP A 655 2.16 -23.48 -14.70
N CYS A 656 2.77 -22.87 -13.68
CA CYS A 656 3.21 -23.57 -12.47
C CYS A 656 2.10 -23.57 -11.41
N THR A 657 1.86 -24.70 -10.74
CA THR A 657 0.81 -24.82 -9.71
C THR A 657 1.39 -25.07 -8.32
N PHE A 658 0.99 -24.24 -7.37
CA PHE A 658 1.30 -24.36 -5.95
C PHE A 658 0.07 -24.74 -5.14
N THR A 659 0.29 -25.48 -4.06
CA THR A 659 -0.73 -25.86 -3.08
C THR A 659 -0.27 -25.51 -1.68
N PHE A 660 -1.12 -24.86 -0.89
CA PHE A 660 -0.85 -24.46 0.49
C PHE A 660 -1.98 -24.95 1.38
N THR A 661 -1.66 -25.48 2.55
CA THR A 661 -2.68 -25.81 3.57
C THR A 661 -2.72 -24.66 4.56
N VAL A 662 -3.84 -23.94 4.60
CA VAL A 662 -4.05 -22.77 5.46
C VAL A 662 -5.00 -23.16 6.58
N HIS A 663 -4.45 -23.32 7.79
CA HIS A 663 -5.13 -23.75 9.01
C HIS A 663 -5.94 -22.64 9.69
N VAL A 664 -5.49 -21.37 9.60
CA VAL A 664 -6.23 -20.20 10.12
C VAL A 664 -6.44 -19.15 9.03
N PRO A 665 -7.38 -19.37 8.09
CA PRO A 665 -7.65 -18.46 6.99
C PRO A 665 -7.89 -17.00 7.41
N ASP A 666 -8.55 -16.77 8.56
CA ASP A 666 -8.89 -15.43 9.04
C ASP A 666 -7.66 -14.59 9.43
N LEU A 667 -6.50 -15.22 9.67
CA LEU A 667 -5.26 -14.53 10.00
C LEU A 667 -4.29 -14.43 8.82
N ALA A 668 -4.44 -15.27 7.80
CA ALA A 668 -3.49 -15.41 6.72
C ALA A 668 -3.53 -14.24 5.72
N LEU A 669 -2.35 -13.86 5.24
CA LEU A 669 -2.10 -12.99 4.11
C LEU A 669 -1.45 -13.83 3.00
N VAL A 670 -1.81 -13.55 1.75
CA VAL A 670 -1.18 -14.14 0.56
C VAL A 670 -0.37 -13.05 -0.12
N ARG A 671 0.91 -13.33 -0.37
CA ARG A 671 1.84 -12.39 -0.99
C ARG A 671 2.39 -12.98 -2.30
N PHE A 672 2.38 -12.14 -3.34
CA PHE A 672 2.99 -12.40 -4.63
C PHE A 672 4.20 -11.49 -4.75
N MET A 673 5.36 -12.03 -5.13
CA MET A 673 6.57 -11.26 -5.37
C MET A 673 7.23 -11.74 -6.65
N VAL A 674 7.70 -10.81 -7.46
CA VAL A 674 8.39 -11.07 -8.72
C VAL A 674 9.79 -10.48 -8.63
N GLU A 675 10.77 -11.26 -9.00
CA GLU A 675 12.17 -10.87 -9.03
C GLU A 675 12.84 -11.33 -10.32
N ASP A 676 13.91 -10.64 -10.68
CA ASP A 676 14.79 -10.93 -11.79
C ASP A 676 15.87 -11.92 -11.33
N HIS A 677 16.00 -13.05 -12.01
CA HIS A 677 16.97 -14.06 -11.63
C HIS A 677 18.37 -13.72 -12.12
N ASP A 678 19.27 -13.45 -11.18
CA ASP A 678 20.68 -13.25 -11.47
C ASP A 678 21.53 -14.49 -11.12
N PHE A 679 22.40 -14.88 -12.04
CA PHE A 679 23.38 -15.95 -11.79
C PHE A 679 24.59 -15.48 -10.96
N THR A 680 24.91 -14.18 -11.02
CA THR A 680 26.15 -13.63 -10.45
C THR A 680 25.94 -12.69 -9.27
N SER A 681 24.71 -12.23 -9.06
CA SER A 681 24.30 -11.26 -8.04
C SER A 681 23.08 -11.76 -7.27
N SER A 682 22.67 -10.99 -6.26
CA SER A 682 21.35 -11.16 -5.67
C SER A 682 20.28 -10.77 -6.69
N ASN A 683 19.20 -11.55 -6.76
CA ASN A 683 18.05 -11.24 -7.59
C ASN A 683 17.50 -9.82 -7.35
N ASP A 684 17.16 -9.13 -8.43
CA ASP A 684 16.60 -7.79 -8.39
C ASP A 684 15.07 -7.81 -8.24
N PHE A 685 14.54 -6.91 -7.45
CA PHE A 685 13.09 -6.82 -7.21
C PHE A 685 12.36 -6.21 -8.43
N LEU A 686 11.30 -6.88 -8.91
CA LEU A 686 10.47 -6.39 -10.03
C LEU A 686 9.07 -5.93 -9.60
N GLY A 687 8.47 -6.57 -8.60
CA GLY A 687 7.16 -6.15 -8.12
C GLY A 687 6.58 -7.04 -7.03
N GLN A 688 5.59 -6.54 -6.29
CA GLN A 688 4.91 -7.29 -5.24
C GLN A 688 3.43 -6.95 -5.13
N PHE A 689 2.68 -7.82 -4.47
CA PHE A 689 1.32 -7.55 -4.04
C PHE A 689 0.92 -8.48 -2.90
N THR A 690 0.43 -7.91 -1.81
CA THR A 690 -0.11 -8.66 -0.67
C THR A 690 -1.59 -8.36 -0.47
N LEU A 691 -2.38 -9.38 -0.11
CA LEU A 691 -3.77 -9.23 0.33
C LEU A 691 -4.16 -10.26 1.40
N PRO A 692 -5.21 -10.00 2.20
CA PRO A 692 -5.74 -10.98 3.14
C PRO A 692 -6.35 -12.17 2.41
N PHE A 693 -6.17 -13.38 2.95
CA PHE A 693 -6.76 -14.61 2.41
C PHE A 693 -8.29 -14.48 2.26
N THR A 694 -8.95 -13.88 3.25
CA THR A 694 -10.41 -13.64 3.25
C THR A 694 -10.87 -12.67 2.17
N SER A 695 -9.96 -11.91 1.56
CA SER A 695 -10.23 -10.98 0.46
C SER A 695 -9.83 -11.54 -0.91
N LEU A 696 -9.36 -12.79 -0.97
CA LEU A 696 -8.97 -13.48 -2.19
C LEU A 696 -10.21 -13.99 -2.93
N ARG A 697 -10.30 -13.75 -4.24
CA ARG A 697 -11.31 -14.35 -5.11
C ARG A 697 -10.76 -15.57 -5.84
N THR A 698 -11.57 -16.62 -5.95
CA THR A 698 -11.29 -17.81 -6.78
C THR A 698 -11.40 -17.51 -8.27
N GLY A 699 -10.92 -18.40 -9.12
CA GLY A 699 -10.94 -18.28 -10.57
C GLY A 699 -9.69 -17.61 -11.17
N TYR A 700 -9.78 -17.29 -12.45
CA TYR A 700 -8.77 -16.60 -13.26
C TYR A 700 -8.75 -15.10 -12.92
N ARG A 701 -7.65 -14.63 -12.36
CA ARG A 701 -7.49 -13.26 -11.85
C ARG A 701 -6.19 -12.63 -12.31
N HIS A 702 -6.21 -11.30 -12.42
CA HIS A 702 -4.99 -10.53 -12.51
C HIS A 702 -4.57 -9.99 -11.14
N VAL A 703 -3.30 -10.18 -10.80
CA VAL A 703 -2.61 -9.57 -9.66
C VAL A 703 -1.86 -8.36 -10.19
N ARG A 704 -2.28 -7.15 -9.80
CA ARG A 704 -1.63 -5.91 -10.25
C ARG A 704 -0.45 -5.60 -9.34
N LEU A 705 0.75 -5.58 -9.91
CA LEU A 705 1.98 -5.46 -9.14
C LEU A 705 2.25 -4.02 -8.70
N LEU A 706 2.87 -3.90 -7.53
CA LEU A 706 3.28 -2.66 -6.89
C LEU A 706 4.82 -2.64 -6.74
N LYS A 707 5.40 -1.44 -6.73
CA LYS A 707 6.80 -1.21 -6.39
C LYS A 707 7.04 -1.53 -4.91
N LEU A 708 8.32 -1.57 -4.53
CA LEU A 708 8.73 -1.81 -3.15
C LEU A 708 8.12 -0.78 -2.16
N ASP A 709 7.87 0.45 -2.63
CA ASP A 709 7.24 1.54 -1.87
C ASP A 709 5.70 1.52 -1.91
N GLY A 710 5.09 0.51 -2.52
CA GLY A 710 3.63 0.37 -2.63
C GLY A 710 2.99 1.16 -3.78
N SER A 711 3.77 1.89 -4.59
CA SER A 711 3.25 2.59 -5.76
C SER A 711 2.94 1.64 -6.93
N SER A 712 1.94 1.98 -7.74
CA SER A 712 1.46 1.12 -8.84
C SER A 712 2.46 1.00 -9.99
N ILE A 713 2.73 -0.23 -10.45
CA ILE A 713 3.54 -0.53 -11.66
C ILE A 713 2.64 -0.81 -12.88
N SER A 714 1.42 -0.28 -12.93
CA SER A 714 0.52 -0.45 -14.08
C SER A 714 1.25 -0.15 -15.41
N PRO A 715 1.16 -1.03 -16.42
CA PRO A 715 0.26 -2.18 -16.55
C PRO A 715 0.77 -3.54 -16.00
N ALA A 716 1.92 -3.58 -15.32
CA ALA A 716 2.54 -4.82 -14.85
C ALA A 716 1.60 -5.68 -13.99
N SER A 717 1.39 -6.93 -14.39
CA SER A 717 0.50 -7.85 -13.67
C SER A 717 0.85 -9.32 -13.85
N LEU A 718 0.43 -10.15 -12.90
CA LEU A 718 0.42 -11.61 -13.01
C LEU A 718 -0.98 -12.08 -13.38
N PHE A 719 -1.09 -13.06 -14.27
CA PHE A 719 -2.30 -13.80 -14.54
C PHE A 719 -2.23 -15.16 -13.83
N VAL A 720 -3.19 -15.41 -12.95
CA VAL A 720 -3.19 -16.59 -12.08
C VAL A 720 -4.57 -17.22 -12.01
N HIS A 721 -4.64 -18.50 -11.71
CA HIS A 721 -5.89 -19.19 -11.38
C HIS A 721 -5.88 -19.66 -9.92
N VAL A 722 -6.87 -19.22 -9.15
CA VAL A 722 -6.98 -19.50 -7.71
C VAL A 722 -8.13 -20.46 -7.43
N LYS A 723 -7.88 -21.47 -6.62
CA LYS A 723 -8.92 -22.37 -6.11
C LYS A 723 -8.75 -22.55 -4.61
N ILE A 724 -9.86 -22.49 -3.88
CA ILE A 724 -9.91 -22.76 -2.44
C ILE A 724 -10.88 -23.92 -2.23
N THR A 725 -10.45 -24.96 -1.51
CA THR A 725 -11.29 -26.11 -1.16
C THR A 725 -11.09 -26.52 0.30
N PRO A 726 -12.13 -26.99 1.01
CA PRO A 726 -11.96 -27.57 2.34
C PRO A 726 -11.00 -28.76 2.32
N CYS A 727 -10.12 -28.88 3.31
CA CYS A 727 -9.34 -30.11 3.50
C CYS A 727 -10.29 -31.22 3.99
N GLN A 728 -10.42 -32.31 3.22
CA GLN A 728 -11.21 -33.46 3.68
C GLN A 728 -10.57 -34.07 4.92
N SER A 729 -11.31 -34.11 6.04
CA SER A 729 -10.91 -34.86 7.21
C SER A 729 -10.91 -36.35 6.85
N SER A 730 -9.77 -37.02 7.07
CA SER A 730 -9.75 -38.48 6.97
C SER A 730 -10.78 -39.05 7.96
N PRO A 731 -11.62 -40.02 7.57
CA PRO A 731 -12.59 -40.60 8.50
C PRO A 731 -11.82 -41.24 9.65
N SER A 732 -12.02 -40.72 10.86
CA SER A 732 -11.47 -41.29 12.08
C SER A 732 -11.76 -42.79 12.10
N LYS A 733 -10.71 -43.61 12.24
CA LYS A 733 -10.85 -45.06 12.39
C LYS A 733 -11.76 -45.31 13.59
N SER A 734 -12.96 -45.81 13.32
CA SER A 734 -13.90 -46.31 14.32
C SER A 734 -13.17 -47.25 15.29
N PRO A 735 -13.42 -47.16 16.61
CA PRO A 735 -12.75 -48.02 17.57
C PRO A 735 -13.18 -49.47 17.32
N THR A 736 -12.18 -50.32 17.11
CA THR A 736 -12.33 -51.77 16.99
C THR A 736 -13.00 -52.28 18.27
N LYS A 737 -14.21 -52.82 18.14
CA LYS A 737 -14.92 -53.52 19.22
C LYS A 737 -14.05 -54.67 19.71
N SER A 738 -13.51 -54.55 20.92
CA SER A 738 -12.94 -55.68 21.66
C SER A 738 -14.07 -56.66 21.97
N THR A 739 -14.01 -57.86 21.40
CA THR A 739 -14.90 -58.97 21.76
C THR A 739 -14.44 -59.53 23.11
N SER A 740 -15.23 -59.27 24.15
CA SER A 740 -15.12 -59.95 25.44
C SER A 740 -15.53 -61.41 25.31
N LYS A 741 -14.58 -62.34 25.49
CA LYS A 741 -14.90 -63.72 25.90
C LYS A 741 -14.72 -63.83 27.41
N LYS A 742 -15.83 -64.06 28.12
CA LYS A 742 -15.91 -64.67 29.45
C LYS A 742 -16.26 -66.16 29.28
N PRO A 743 -15.98 -67.04 30.25
CA PRO A 743 -16.57 -66.99 31.60
C PRO A 743 -15.72 -66.28 32.64
#